data_AF-A0A7Y4SML2-F1
#
_entry.id   AF-A0A7Y4SML2-F1
#
_cell.length_a   1.000
_cell.length_b   1.000
_cell.length_c   1.000
_cell.angle_alpha   90.00
_cell.angle_beta   90.00
_cell.angle_gamma   90.00
#
_symmetry.space_group_name_H-M   'P 1'
#
loop_
_entity.id
_entity.type
_entity.pdbx_description
1 polymer ?
#
loop_
_entity_poly.entity_id
_entity_poly.type
_entity_poly.pdbx_seq_one_letter_code
_entity_poly.pdbx_strand_id
1 'polypeptide(L)'
;MTSETWFRRTVLGAALIAVTLPVAARAFAGPRGALVNIRWQSSLSDSDRQGLETRFRLADGEPLDPRTRRYDLVDPSRDNIRALVGDPSVADTHGIDRPNAALEPTATRTIRRQRFEAGEKVVAVADSSSVVLGVCLVVLLFVPFVRRTRDARRVRASKTSAGSGTSRAPVILQEDPRDYRPRLWTTALILVAAPVVLTLCLTLWQSPFAISEVIALLEDVDERPLSYFFDPNGAYYRPLSYLALSTIWHDGATLDGKLAAIKLLTVIPVLLVVGLFIWHVRPRSALETTAASIALAVLIGNPGFRDNLELATFDTIVGMSIAMTVWVLLNRERRPWSAPVIVACILAAVGFKEQGLALVPLAIAAWWTRAPGASRGMAVTLFVFASAYVVFRLAWHSSWLPFEQDLGVGFTEYTIEEAAARFGAFPYWVYLYSSASTVSSLLFAEPRRGVFRVVQSWVNGEVQPWHLVQVGSSVVLTSLIAWWGMRSLREAKARREWTHDSRVFVCAVLVVLAAGALSFNYSRERLAGFATLFYAVAAFGAVRAAAVRILAAGRTGFVVGGLTLTLLAVAWQARAVGTVEWARGQSWANHQEWLVMLPDRRIEYAHRPTYVRVMNSLVEQGADPAVPRTRFPRWASRMIGE
;
A
#
# COMPACT_ATOMS: atom_id res chain seq x y z
N MET A 1 -18.28 1.46 45.05
CA MET A 1 -18.01 1.23 43.62
C MET A 1 -16.66 0.57 43.48
N THR A 2 -16.58 -0.60 42.84
CA THR A 2 -15.30 -1.30 42.64
C THR A 2 -14.40 -0.52 41.67
N SER A 3 -13.09 -0.54 41.87
CA SER A 3 -12.10 0.16 41.02
C SER A 3 -12.25 -0.16 39.52
N GLU A 4 -12.80 -1.33 39.20
CA GLU A 4 -13.10 -1.77 37.83
C GLU A 4 -14.26 -1.00 37.18
N THR A 5 -15.32 -0.69 37.94
CA THR A 5 -16.45 0.10 37.42
C THR A 5 -16.07 1.54 37.12
N TRP A 6 -15.20 2.14 37.95
CA TRP A 6 -14.66 3.48 37.71
C TRP A 6 -13.77 3.50 36.46
N PHE A 7 -12.83 2.55 36.34
CA PHE A 7 -11.95 2.45 35.17
C PHE A 7 -12.71 2.31 33.85
N ARG A 8 -13.74 1.44 33.80
CA ARG A 8 -14.57 1.26 32.60
C ARG A 8 -15.30 2.54 32.22
N ARG A 9 -15.86 3.27 33.19
CA ARG A 9 -16.53 4.57 32.94
C ARG A 9 -15.55 5.63 32.43
N THR A 10 -14.34 5.69 32.98
CA THR A 10 -13.30 6.63 32.52
C THR A 10 -12.83 6.34 31.10
N VAL A 11 -12.62 5.06 30.76
CA VAL A 11 -12.25 4.63 29.40
C VAL A 11 -13.38 4.93 28.41
N LEU A 12 -14.63 4.64 28.75
CA LEU A 12 -15.80 4.97 27.92
C LEU A 12 -15.94 6.49 27.71
N GLY A 13 -15.78 7.28 28.78
CA GLY A 13 -15.84 8.74 28.70
C GLY A 13 -14.74 9.32 27.82
N ALA A 14 -13.49 8.86 27.97
CA ALA A 14 -12.39 9.31 27.13
C ALA A 14 -12.54 8.86 25.68
N ALA A 15 -13.08 7.65 25.42
CA ALA A 15 -13.38 7.20 24.06
C ALA A 15 -14.47 8.05 23.39
N LEU A 16 -15.52 8.39 24.13
CA LEU A 16 -16.57 9.27 23.65
C LEU A 16 -16.02 10.66 23.33
N ILE A 17 -15.16 11.22 24.19
CA ILE A 17 -14.50 12.51 23.93
C ILE A 17 -13.60 12.43 22.70
N ALA A 18 -12.78 11.39 22.58
CA ALA A 18 -11.91 11.20 21.42
C ALA A 18 -12.69 11.19 20.11
N VAL A 19 -13.87 10.55 20.08
CA VAL A 19 -14.71 10.49 18.86
C VAL A 19 -15.48 11.78 18.62
N THR A 20 -16.03 12.40 19.66
CA THR A 20 -16.95 13.55 19.51
C THR A 20 -16.23 14.89 19.40
N LEU A 21 -15.04 15.04 19.97
CA LEU A 21 -14.28 16.29 19.98
C LEU A 21 -13.97 16.82 18.55
N PRO A 22 -13.48 16.00 17.59
CA PRO A 22 -13.28 16.43 16.21
C PRO A 22 -14.58 16.91 15.52
N VAL A 23 -15.71 16.26 15.83
CA VAL A 23 -17.01 16.57 15.24
C VAL A 23 -17.54 17.88 15.82
N ALA A 24 -17.51 18.03 17.14
CA ALA A 24 -17.92 19.24 17.85
C ALA A 24 -17.07 20.45 17.42
N ALA A 25 -15.75 20.29 17.30
CA ALA A 25 -14.86 21.36 16.84
C ALA A 25 -15.19 21.81 15.40
N ARG A 26 -15.51 20.88 14.49
CA ARG A 26 -15.92 21.22 13.12
C ARG A 26 -17.30 21.89 13.07
N ALA A 27 -18.26 21.40 13.85
CA ALA A 27 -19.58 22.01 13.97
C ALA A 27 -19.49 23.43 14.58
N PHE A 28 -18.56 23.64 15.50
CA PHE A 28 -18.27 24.94 16.10
C PHE A 28 -17.57 25.89 15.12
N ALA A 29 -16.53 25.44 14.41
CA ALA A 29 -15.77 26.27 13.48
C ALA A 29 -16.54 26.63 12.18
N GLY A 30 -17.56 25.84 11.82
CA GLY A 30 -18.35 26.02 10.61
C GLY A 30 -17.74 25.37 9.37
N PRO A 31 -18.44 25.39 8.23
CA PRO A 31 -17.94 24.88 6.94
C PRO A 31 -16.64 25.58 6.52
N ARG A 32 -15.89 24.89 5.65
CA ARG A 32 -14.70 25.44 5.01
C ARG A 32 -15.07 26.42 3.91
N GLY A 33 -14.32 27.50 3.80
CA GLY A 33 -14.39 28.43 2.67
C GLY A 33 -14.07 27.76 1.33
N ALA A 34 -14.10 28.56 0.27
CA ALA A 34 -13.79 28.10 -1.08
C ALA A 34 -13.20 29.22 -1.93
N LEU A 35 -12.30 28.84 -2.84
CA LEU A 35 -11.84 29.74 -3.88
C LEU A 35 -12.96 29.94 -4.89
N VAL A 36 -13.34 31.21 -5.08
CA VAL A 36 -14.35 31.64 -6.04
C VAL A 36 -13.77 32.78 -6.87
N ASN A 37 -14.15 32.85 -8.14
CA ASN A 37 -13.82 34.03 -8.95
C ASN A 37 -15.07 34.89 -9.06
N ILE A 38 -14.93 36.17 -8.82
CA ILE A 38 -16.03 37.13 -8.87
C ILE A 38 -15.67 38.19 -9.88
N ARG A 39 -16.55 38.36 -10.87
CA ARG A 39 -16.49 39.43 -11.86
C ARG A 39 -17.41 40.56 -11.42
N TRP A 40 -16.83 41.72 -11.14
CA TRP A 40 -17.54 42.92 -10.73
C TRP A 40 -18.05 43.74 -11.93
N GLN A 41 -19.08 44.55 -11.74
CA GLN A 41 -19.54 45.53 -12.73
C GLN A 41 -18.45 46.57 -13.04
N SER A 42 -18.38 47.05 -14.28
CA SER A 42 -17.37 48.04 -14.70
C SER A 42 -17.54 49.41 -14.06
N SER A 43 -18.73 49.72 -13.53
CA SER A 43 -19.03 50.98 -12.85
C SER A 43 -18.67 50.99 -11.37
N LEU A 44 -18.20 49.87 -10.81
CA LEU A 44 -17.94 49.73 -9.37
C LEU A 44 -16.61 50.40 -9.00
N SER A 45 -16.63 51.34 -8.05
CA SER A 45 -15.40 51.95 -7.53
C SER A 45 -14.62 50.97 -6.65
N ASP A 46 -13.31 51.17 -6.50
CA ASP A 46 -12.48 50.33 -5.63
C ASP A 46 -12.90 50.39 -4.16
N SER A 47 -13.38 51.55 -3.70
CA SER A 47 -13.89 51.73 -2.34
C SER A 47 -15.17 50.92 -2.11
N ASP A 48 -16.11 50.96 -3.07
CA ASP A 48 -17.35 50.19 -2.98
C ASP A 48 -17.05 48.68 -3.04
N ARG A 49 -16.12 48.27 -3.88
CA ARG A 49 -15.65 46.89 -3.97
C ARG A 49 -15.11 46.39 -2.63
N GLN A 50 -14.25 47.15 -1.94
CA GLN A 50 -13.75 46.77 -0.61
C GLN A 50 -14.86 46.65 0.44
N GLY A 51 -15.88 47.51 0.36
CA GLY A 51 -17.09 47.41 1.18
C GLY A 51 -17.84 46.10 0.94
N LEU A 52 -18.01 45.69 -0.32
CA LEU A 52 -18.63 44.42 -0.70
C LEU A 52 -17.77 43.21 -0.32
N GLU A 53 -16.45 43.28 -0.47
CA GLU A 53 -15.51 42.25 -0.02
C GLU A 53 -15.66 41.99 1.48
N THR A 54 -15.72 43.05 2.27
CA THR A 54 -15.94 42.96 3.73
C THR A 54 -17.33 42.38 4.03
N ARG A 55 -18.38 42.88 3.36
CA ARG A 55 -19.77 42.44 3.55
C ARG A 55 -19.95 40.96 3.26
N PHE A 56 -19.39 40.47 2.15
CA PHE A 56 -19.51 39.09 1.72
C PHE A 56 -18.41 38.17 2.25
N ARG A 57 -17.53 38.69 3.11
CA ARG A 57 -16.41 37.95 3.73
C ARG A 57 -15.51 37.29 2.69
N LEU A 58 -15.15 38.07 1.68
CA LEU A 58 -14.20 37.71 0.63
C LEU A 58 -12.80 38.11 1.11
N ALA A 59 -11.89 37.15 1.18
CA ALA A 59 -10.50 37.38 1.59
C ALA A 59 -9.52 37.15 0.43
N ASP A 60 -8.32 37.69 0.57
CA ASP A 60 -7.17 37.46 -0.31
C ASP A 60 -7.46 37.71 -1.81
N GLY A 61 -8.10 38.84 -2.12
CA GLY A 61 -8.55 39.18 -3.47
C GLY A 61 -7.43 39.37 -4.49
N GLU A 62 -7.16 38.34 -5.29
CA GLU A 62 -6.12 38.32 -6.31
C GLU A 62 -6.68 38.69 -7.70
N PRO A 63 -6.13 39.71 -8.39
CA PRO A 63 -6.59 40.10 -9.72
C PRO A 63 -6.24 39.04 -10.77
N LEU A 64 -7.26 38.55 -11.50
CA LEU A 64 -7.08 37.69 -12.68
C LEU A 64 -7.23 38.49 -13.97
N ASP A 65 -8.15 39.46 -13.99
CA ASP A 65 -8.35 40.43 -15.06
C ASP A 65 -8.84 41.78 -14.46
N PRO A 66 -9.03 42.86 -15.24
CA PRO A 66 -9.45 44.16 -14.71
C PRO A 66 -10.77 44.17 -13.92
N ARG A 67 -11.66 43.19 -14.13
CA ARG A 67 -12.98 43.09 -13.48
C ARG A 67 -13.14 41.81 -12.66
N THR A 68 -12.30 40.80 -12.87
CA THR A 68 -12.39 39.49 -12.23
C THR A 68 -11.28 39.33 -11.21
N ARG A 69 -11.67 39.00 -9.98
CA ARG A 69 -10.75 38.68 -8.89
C ARG A 69 -11.06 37.29 -8.34
N ARG A 70 -10.01 36.57 -7.95
CA ARG A 70 -10.10 35.32 -7.19
C ARG A 70 -10.12 35.67 -5.70
N TYR A 71 -11.05 35.09 -4.96
CA TYR A 71 -11.21 35.29 -3.52
C TYR A 71 -11.32 33.97 -2.79
N ASP A 72 -10.91 33.96 -1.53
CA ASP A 72 -11.35 32.97 -0.55
C ASP A 72 -12.69 33.42 0.05
N LEU A 73 -13.78 32.76 -0.34
CA LEU A 73 -15.11 32.94 0.26
C LEU A 73 -15.13 32.28 1.62
N VAL A 74 -14.82 33.05 2.67
CA VAL A 74 -14.71 32.57 4.05
C VAL A 74 -16.06 32.08 4.59
N ASP A 75 -17.16 32.68 4.10
CA ASP A 75 -18.52 32.37 4.51
C ASP A 75 -19.35 31.77 3.36
N PRO A 76 -19.31 30.43 3.17
CA PRO A 76 -20.10 29.75 2.16
C PRO A 76 -21.52 29.41 2.65
N SER A 77 -22.11 30.22 3.53
CA SER A 77 -23.49 30.00 3.94
C SER A 77 -24.41 30.31 2.76
N ARG A 78 -25.51 29.56 2.66
CA ARG A 78 -26.47 29.73 1.57
C ARG A 78 -26.99 31.15 1.48
N ASP A 79 -27.16 31.82 2.63
CA ASP A 79 -27.66 33.19 2.68
C ASP A 79 -26.62 34.20 2.22
N ASN A 80 -25.35 34.06 2.62
CA ASN A 80 -24.27 34.90 2.11
C ASN A 80 -24.05 34.70 0.60
N ILE A 81 -24.06 33.46 0.12
CA ILE A 81 -23.95 33.16 -1.31
C ILE A 81 -25.13 33.76 -2.07
N ARG A 82 -26.37 33.61 -1.58
CA ARG A 82 -27.56 34.19 -2.21
C ARG A 82 -27.46 35.72 -2.28
N ALA A 83 -27.00 36.36 -1.20
CA ALA A 83 -26.79 37.80 -1.15
C ALA A 83 -25.69 38.24 -2.12
N LEU A 84 -24.59 37.50 -2.20
CA LEU A 84 -23.48 37.77 -3.12
C LEU A 84 -23.90 37.66 -4.59
N VAL A 85 -24.54 36.56 -4.99
CA VAL A 85 -24.91 36.34 -6.41
C VAL A 85 -26.06 37.22 -6.88
N GLY A 86 -26.87 37.75 -5.94
CA GLY A 86 -27.97 38.66 -6.19
C GLY A 86 -27.63 40.15 -6.07
N ASP A 87 -26.41 40.49 -5.65
CA ASP A 87 -25.98 41.89 -5.58
C ASP A 87 -25.76 42.43 -7.01
N PRO A 88 -26.37 43.59 -7.39
CA PRO A 88 -26.29 44.11 -8.75
C PRO A 88 -24.85 44.46 -9.17
N SER A 89 -23.94 44.64 -8.21
CA SER A 89 -22.51 44.91 -8.44
C SER A 89 -21.72 43.67 -8.89
N VAL A 90 -22.29 42.47 -8.76
CA VAL A 90 -21.69 41.20 -9.16
C VAL A 90 -22.21 40.79 -10.53
N ALA A 91 -21.39 40.98 -11.56
CA ALA A 91 -21.73 40.58 -12.92
C ALA A 91 -21.70 39.05 -13.07
N ASP A 92 -20.63 38.39 -12.60
CA ASP A 92 -20.50 36.95 -12.70
C ASP A 92 -19.74 36.28 -11.55
N THR A 93 -19.97 34.97 -11.36
CA THR A 93 -19.30 34.16 -10.34
C THR A 93 -18.91 32.79 -10.90
N HIS A 94 -17.69 32.34 -10.62
CA HIS A 94 -17.21 30.98 -10.93
C HIS A 94 -16.92 30.21 -9.63
N GLY A 95 -17.26 28.92 -9.60
CA GLY A 95 -17.23 28.09 -8.40
C GLY A 95 -18.50 28.21 -7.52
N ILE A 96 -19.52 28.92 -7.98
CA ILE A 96 -20.81 29.09 -7.30
C ILE A 96 -21.95 28.68 -8.25
N ASP A 97 -22.78 27.74 -7.81
CA ASP A 97 -24.05 27.38 -8.42
C ASP A 97 -25.08 28.48 -8.07
N ARG A 98 -25.18 29.48 -8.94
CA ARG A 98 -26.04 30.66 -8.75
C ARG A 98 -27.52 30.29 -8.55
N PRO A 99 -28.14 29.41 -9.36
CA PRO A 99 -29.54 29.00 -9.15
C PRO A 99 -29.82 28.43 -7.76
N ASN A 100 -28.89 27.65 -7.20
CA ASN A 100 -29.11 27.00 -5.91
C ASN A 100 -28.57 27.81 -4.71
N ALA A 101 -27.84 28.88 -4.98
CA ALA A 101 -27.05 29.64 -4.00
C ALA A 101 -26.11 28.73 -3.19
N ALA A 102 -25.43 27.84 -3.88
CA ALA A 102 -24.51 26.87 -3.29
C ALA A 102 -23.14 26.95 -3.96
N LEU A 103 -22.10 26.47 -3.28
CA LEU A 103 -20.81 26.27 -3.94
C LEU A 103 -20.88 25.10 -4.90
N GLU A 104 -20.26 25.25 -6.07
CA GLU A 104 -20.14 24.14 -7.01
C GLU A 104 -19.36 22.98 -6.38
N PRO A 105 -19.67 21.72 -6.75
CA PRO A 105 -18.92 20.57 -6.26
C PRO A 105 -17.43 20.62 -6.62
N THR A 106 -17.10 21.27 -7.74
CA THR A 106 -15.74 21.47 -8.29
C THR A 106 -14.97 22.62 -7.64
N ALA A 107 -15.63 23.49 -6.86
CA ALA A 107 -14.98 24.63 -6.23
C ALA A 107 -13.91 24.17 -5.21
N THR A 108 -12.66 24.64 -5.41
CA THR A 108 -11.53 24.33 -4.54
C THR A 108 -11.79 24.86 -3.12
N ARG A 109 -11.77 23.97 -2.13
CA ARG A 109 -12.05 24.34 -0.73
C ARG A 109 -10.80 24.87 -0.04
N THR A 110 -10.94 25.97 0.68
CA THR A 110 -9.84 26.57 1.44
C THR A 110 -9.78 26.01 2.86
N ILE A 111 -8.68 26.29 3.56
CA ILE A 111 -8.47 25.88 4.95
C ILE A 111 -9.25 26.75 5.95
N ARG A 112 -9.56 28.00 5.58
CA ARG A 112 -10.31 28.96 6.41
C ARG A 112 -11.74 28.46 6.71
N ARG A 113 -12.28 28.83 7.88
CA ARG A 113 -13.61 28.42 8.34
C ARG A 113 -14.42 29.60 8.88
N GLN A 114 -15.73 29.50 8.66
CA GLN A 114 -16.75 30.55 8.77
C GLN A 114 -16.75 31.42 10.03
N ARG A 115 -16.54 30.83 11.21
CA ARG A 115 -17.01 31.47 12.44
C ARG A 115 -15.99 32.41 13.08
N PHE A 116 -14.69 32.16 12.89
CA PHE A 116 -13.62 32.98 13.46
C PHE A 116 -12.27 32.59 12.83
N GLU A 117 -11.35 33.54 12.81
CA GLU A 117 -10.01 33.40 12.20
C GLU A 117 -9.22 32.20 12.76
N ALA A 118 -9.40 31.88 14.04
CA ALA A 118 -8.77 30.72 14.68
C ALA A 118 -9.50 29.37 14.44
N GLY A 119 -10.53 29.31 13.59
CA GLY A 119 -11.34 28.10 13.38
C GLY A 119 -10.53 26.90 12.89
N GLU A 120 -9.48 27.15 12.11
CA GLU A 120 -8.51 26.14 11.71
C GLU A 120 -7.74 25.58 12.90
N LYS A 121 -7.16 26.47 13.73
CA LYS A 121 -6.38 26.09 14.91
C LYS A 121 -7.22 25.25 15.88
N VAL A 122 -8.50 25.60 16.08
CA VAL A 122 -9.42 24.83 16.94
C VAL A 122 -9.65 23.42 16.41
N VAL A 123 -9.89 23.25 15.10
CA VAL A 123 -10.08 21.92 14.51
C VAL A 123 -8.78 21.11 14.56
N ALA A 124 -7.63 21.73 14.29
CA ALA A 124 -6.33 21.06 14.35
C ALA A 124 -5.98 20.57 15.76
N VAL A 125 -6.25 21.40 16.79
CA VAL A 125 -6.06 21.03 18.20
C VAL A 125 -7.01 19.90 18.59
N ALA A 126 -8.28 19.95 18.18
CA ALA A 126 -9.26 18.91 18.45
C ALA A 126 -8.89 17.57 17.79
N ASP A 127 -8.45 17.59 16.53
CA ASP A 127 -7.97 16.40 15.82
C ASP A 127 -6.74 15.80 16.50
N SER A 128 -5.76 16.64 16.86
CA SER A 128 -4.55 16.21 17.56
C SER A 128 -4.87 15.62 18.94
N SER A 129 -5.77 16.26 19.69
CA SER A 129 -6.20 15.81 21.02
C SER A 129 -6.96 14.48 20.96
N SER A 130 -7.81 14.29 19.94
CA SER A 130 -8.51 13.03 19.68
C SER A 130 -7.55 11.88 19.45
N VAL A 131 -6.50 12.10 18.64
CA VAL A 131 -5.46 11.09 18.39
C VAL A 131 -4.72 10.73 19.68
N VAL A 132 -4.30 11.75 20.45
CA VAL A 132 -3.61 11.53 21.73
C VAL A 132 -4.50 10.75 22.71
N LEU A 133 -5.78 11.11 22.82
CA LEU A 133 -6.75 10.39 23.66
C LEU A 133 -6.96 8.95 23.19
N GLY A 134 -7.09 8.72 21.88
CA GLY A 134 -7.20 7.38 21.29
C GLY A 134 -6.01 6.50 21.63
N VAL A 135 -4.79 7.04 21.52
CA VAL A 135 -3.55 6.35 21.88
C VAL A 135 -3.51 6.06 23.40
N CYS A 136 -3.84 7.04 24.24
CA CYS A 136 -3.90 6.85 25.69
C CYS A 136 -4.92 5.76 26.09
N LEU A 137 -6.07 5.69 25.42
CA LEU A 137 -7.09 4.67 25.64
C LEU A 137 -6.58 3.26 25.31
N VAL A 138 -5.89 3.11 24.18
CA VAL A 138 -5.28 1.82 23.80
C VAL A 138 -4.27 1.38 24.87
N VAL A 139 -3.42 2.30 25.33
CA VAL A 139 -2.46 2.02 26.40
C VAL A 139 -3.17 1.65 27.69
N LEU A 140 -4.19 2.41 28.12
CA LEU A 140 -4.95 2.15 29.34
C LEU A 140 -5.64 0.79 29.30
N LEU A 141 -6.27 0.42 28.19
CA LEU A 141 -6.91 -0.89 28.00
C LEU A 141 -5.91 -2.05 28.10
N PHE A 142 -4.64 -1.81 27.75
CA PHE A 142 -3.58 -2.82 27.84
C PHE A 142 -3.05 -3.05 29.27
N VAL A 143 -3.12 -2.04 30.15
CA VAL A 143 -2.58 -2.12 31.54
C VAL A 143 -3.21 -3.24 32.39
N PRO A 144 -4.55 -3.41 32.48
CA PRO A 144 -5.15 -4.48 33.28
C PRO A 144 -4.86 -5.88 32.72
N PHE A 145 -4.69 -6.02 31.40
CA PHE A 145 -4.25 -7.28 30.78
C PHE A 145 -2.84 -7.67 31.23
N VAL A 146 -1.92 -6.70 31.33
CA VAL A 146 -0.57 -6.92 31.83
C VAL A 146 -0.53 -7.19 33.34
N ARG A 147 -1.40 -6.55 34.13
CA ARG A 147 -1.51 -6.86 35.57
C ARG A 147 -1.96 -8.31 35.80
N ARG A 148 -3.00 -8.78 35.09
CA ARG A 148 -3.47 -10.18 35.19
C ARG A 148 -2.39 -11.20 34.85
N THR A 149 -1.56 -10.93 33.84
CA THR A 149 -0.46 -11.84 33.46
C THR A 149 0.68 -11.84 34.48
N ARG A 150 0.97 -10.70 35.13
CA ARG A 150 1.97 -10.62 36.21
C ARG A 150 1.50 -11.31 37.49
N ASP A 151 0.25 -11.13 37.88
CA ASP A 151 -0.31 -11.76 39.08
C ASP A 151 -0.37 -13.29 38.92
N ALA A 152 -0.75 -13.78 37.74
CA ALA A 152 -0.67 -15.20 37.40
C ALA A 152 0.75 -15.77 37.52
N ARG A 153 1.79 -14.99 37.18
CA ARG A 153 3.20 -15.39 37.36
C ARG A 153 3.66 -15.34 38.81
N ARG A 154 3.24 -14.34 39.61
CA ARG A 154 3.59 -14.25 41.05
C ARG A 154 3.01 -15.39 41.86
N VAL A 155 1.75 -15.77 41.61
CA VAL A 155 1.12 -16.93 42.25
C VAL A 155 1.84 -18.25 41.89
N ARG A 156 2.46 -18.31 40.70
CA ARG A 156 3.27 -19.47 40.28
C ARG A 156 4.65 -19.49 40.93
N ALA A 157 5.29 -18.33 41.07
CA ALA A 157 6.60 -18.19 41.72
C ALA A 157 6.54 -18.45 43.23
N SER A 158 5.46 -18.04 43.91
CA SER A 158 5.29 -18.35 45.34
C SER A 158 5.12 -19.85 45.59
N LYS A 159 4.41 -20.58 44.69
CA LYS A 159 4.30 -22.04 44.75
C LYS A 159 5.62 -22.79 44.50
N THR A 160 6.60 -22.17 43.85
CA THR A 160 7.90 -22.81 43.58
C THR A 160 8.92 -22.61 44.70
N SER A 161 8.75 -21.60 45.56
CA SER A 161 9.70 -21.35 46.67
C SER A 161 9.43 -22.17 47.94
N ALA A 162 8.27 -22.82 48.07
CA ALA A 162 7.90 -23.57 49.27
C ALA A 162 8.37 -25.05 49.27
N GLY A 163 9.10 -25.49 48.25
CA GLY A 163 9.65 -26.86 48.17
C GLY A 163 11.17 -26.86 48.23
N SER A 164 11.73 -26.83 49.43
CA SER A 164 13.16 -26.92 49.70
C SER A 164 13.72 -28.30 49.32
N GLY A 165 14.87 -28.30 48.63
CA GLY A 165 15.82 -29.40 48.69
C GLY A 165 15.74 -30.41 47.55
N THR A 166 16.05 -30.00 46.32
CA THR A 166 16.85 -30.82 45.39
C THR A 166 17.23 -29.95 44.20
N SER A 167 18.52 -29.94 43.85
CA SER A 167 19.06 -29.28 42.67
C SER A 167 18.41 -29.84 41.41
N ARG A 168 17.31 -29.22 40.97
CA ARG A 168 16.67 -29.53 39.69
C ARG A 168 17.04 -28.45 38.69
N ALA A 169 17.64 -28.90 37.60
CA ALA A 169 17.94 -28.13 36.39
C ALA A 169 16.79 -27.17 36.04
N PRO A 170 17.10 -26.00 35.46
CA PRO A 170 16.10 -24.98 35.15
C PRO A 170 14.95 -25.61 34.37
N VAL A 171 13.80 -25.71 35.03
CA VAL A 171 12.54 -26.16 34.43
C VAL A 171 12.17 -25.12 33.41
N ILE A 172 12.62 -25.32 32.17
CA ILE A 172 12.01 -24.70 31.00
C ILE A 172 10.53 -25.00 31.15
N LEU A 173 9.72 -23.95 31.33
CA LEU A 173 8.27 -24.06 31.41
C LEU A 173 7.81 -24.78 30.13
N GLN A 174 7.63 -26.09 30.25
CA GLN A 174 6.93 -26.90 29.28
C GLN A 174 5.50 -26.37 29.34
N GLU A 175 5.18 -25.42 28.45
CA GLU A 175 3.81 -24.98 28.25
C GLU A 175 2.96 -26.21 28.04
N ASP A 176 1.92 -26.37 28.86
CA ASP A 176 1.03 -27.52 28.81
C ASP A 176 0.52 -27.67 27.37
N PRO A 177 0.81 -28.80 26.68
CA PRO A 177 0.40 -29.02 25.29
C PRO A 177 -1.10 -28.84 25.06
N ARG A 178 -1.90 -28.87 26.15
CA ARG A 178 -3.36 -28.80 26.12
C ARG A 178 -3.93 -27.38 25.98
N ASP A 179 -3.14 -26.32 26.22
CA ASP A 179 -3.60 -24.93 26.05
C ASP A 179 -3.34 -24.36 24.63
N TYR A 180 -2.82 -25.19 23.72
CA TYR A 180 -2.61 -24.81 22.32
C TYR A 180 -3.93 -24.83 21.54
N ARG A 181 -4.57 -23.66 21.41
CA ARG A 181 -5.68 -23.42 20.46
C ARG A 181 -5.20 -22.60 19.24
N PRO A 182 -4.30 -23.12 18.38
CA PRO A 182 -3.80 -22.38 17.22
C PRO A 182 -4.92 -21.99 16.25
N ARG A 183 -6.01 -22.76 16.21
CA ARG A 183 -7.20 -22.46 15.40
C ARG A 183 -7.86 -21.15 15.85
N LEU A 184 -8.01 -20.91 17.15
CA LEU A 184 -8.67 -19.71 17.67
C LEU A 184 -7.96 -18.43 17.22
N TRP A 185 -6.65 -18.39 17.38
CA TRP A 185 -5.83 -17.22 17.05
C TRP A 185 -5.69 -17.01 15.54
N THR A 186 -5.61 -18.09 14.76
CA THR A 186 -5.64 -17.99 13.29
C THR A 186 -7.01 -17.47 12.82
N THR A 187 -8.12 -17.96 13.38
CA THR A 187 -9.47 -17.44 13.10
C THR A 187 -9.59 -15.96 13.47
N ALA A 188 -9.05 -15.54 14.62
CA ALA A 188 -9.05 -14.14 15.01
C ALA A 188 -8.29 -13.26 14.00
N LEU A 189 -7.13 -13.72 13.50
CA LEU A 189 -6.39 -13.02 12.45
C LEU A 189 -7.19 -12.92 11.14
N ILE A 190 -7.87 -14.00 10.73
CA ILE A 190 -8.74 -14.00 9.54
C ILE A 190 -9.87 -12.98 9.71
N LEU A 191 -10.54 -12.94 10.87
CA LEU A 191 -11.63 -12.00 11.13
C LEU A 191 -11.14 -10.54 11.10
N VAL A 192 -9.92 -10.26 11.55
CA VAL A 192 -9.30 -8.92 11.45
C VAL A 192 -8.96 -8.56 10.00
N ALA A 193 -8.48 -9.53 9.22
CA ALA A 193 -8.09 -9.34 7.82
C ALA A 193 -9.29 -9.18 6.87
N ALA A 194 -10.36 -9.94 7.12
CA ALA A 194 -11.46 -10.14 6.19
C ALA A 194 -12.11 -8.82 5.69
N PRO A 195 -12.41 -7.82 6.53
CA PRO A 195 -13.04 -6.59 6.04
C PRO A 195 -12.20 -5.86 4.98
N VAL A 196 -10.89 -5.73 5.20
CA VAL A 196 -9.97 -5.05 4.27
C VAL A 196 -9.84 -5.85 2.99
N VAL A 197 -9.62 -7.16 3.10
CA VAL A 197 -9.38 -8.04 1.94
C VAL A 197 -10.65 -8.20 1.10
N LEU A 198 -11.81 -8.41 1.72
CA LEU A 198 -13.08 -8.52 1.01
C LEU A 198 -13.44 -7.20 0.32
N THR A 199 -13.28 -6.07 1.01
CA THR A 199 -13.51 -4.75 0.40
C THR A 199 -12.58 -4.52 -0.79
N LEU A 200 -11.31 -4.90 -0.66
CA LEU A 200 -10.35 -4.80 -1.75
C LEU A 200 -10.76 -5.69 -2.94
N CYS A 201 -11.08 -6.95 -2.70
CA CYS A 201 -11.49 -7.89 -3.77
C CYS A 201 -12.78 -7.43 -4.46
N LEU A 202 -13.76 -6.93 -3.70
CA LEU A 202 -14.99 -6.36 -4.27
C LEU A 202 -14.70 -5.12 -5.12
N THR A 203 -13.78 -4.26 -4.67
CA THR A 203 -13.36 -3.08 -5.44
C THR A 203 -12.70 -3.49 -6.75
N LEU A 204 -11.78 -4.46 -6.72
CA LEU A 204 -11.10 -4.98 -7.92
C LEU A 204 -12.09 -5.67 -8.87
N TRP A 205 -13.07 -6.38 -8.33
CA TRP A 205 -14.14 -7.02 -9.12
C TRP A 205 -15.01 -5.98 -9.83
N GLN A 206 -15.32 -4.88 -9.17
CA GLN A 206 -16.15 -3.79 -9.71
C GLN A 206 -15.36 -2.82 -10.60
N SER A 207 -14.02 -2.86 -10.56
CA SER A 207 -13.20 -1.95 -11.37
C SER A 207 -13.45 -2.18 -12.86
N PRO A 208 -13.74 -1.12 -13.64
CA PRO A 208 -13.68 -1.22 -15.09
C PRO A 208 -12.24 -1.40 -15.54
N PHE A 209 -12.07 -2.04 -16.71
CA PHE A 209 -10.77 -2.18 -17.35
C PHE A 209 -10.29 -0.82 -17.86
N ALA A 210 -9.01 -0.51 -17.71
CA ALA A 210 -8.44 0.72 -18.27
C ALA A 210 -8.42 0.64 -19.81
N ILE A 211 -8.80 1.72 -20.49
CA ILE A 211 -8.88 1.75 -21.96
C ILE A 211 -7.49 1.62 -22.58
N SER A 212 -6.53 2.35 -22.02
CA SER A 212 -5.19 2.50 -22.57
C SER A 212 -4.40 1.19 -22.57
N GLU A 213 -4.30 0.52 -21.41
CA GLU A 213 -3.42 -0.64 -21.24
C GLU A 213 -4.11 -1.98 -21.52
N VAL A 214 -5.33 -2.20 -21.01
CA VAL A 214 -5.95 -3.53 -21.09
C VAL A 214 -6.43 -3.84 -22.50
N ILE A 215 -6.99 -2.86 -23.21
CA ILE A 215 -7.47 -3.08 -24.58
C ILE A 215 -6.31 -3.40 -25.51
N ALA A 216 -5.16 -2.73 -25.34
CA ALA A 216 -3.95 -3.04 -26.09
C ALA A 216 -3.48 -4.49 -25.84
N LEU A 217 -3.50 -4.95 -24.59
CA LEU A 217 -3.17 -6.34 -24.25
C LEU A 217 -4.15 -7.35 -24.87
N LEU A 218 -5.45 -7.03 -24.89
CA LEU A 218 -6.47 -7.89 -25.48
C LEU A 218 -6.39 -7.94 -27.00
N GLU A 219 -6.08 -6.82 -27.64
CA GLU A 219 -5.82 -6.75 -29.08
C GLU A 219 -4.58 -7.56 -29.45
N ASP A 220 -3.47 -7.43 -28.72
CA ASP A 220 -2.28 -8.24 -28.95
C ASP A 220 -2.60 -9.73 -28.89
N VAL A 221 -3.41 -10.14 -27.92
CA VAL A 221 -3.87 -11.52 -27.78
C VAL A 221 -4.79 -11.95 -28.93
N ASP A 222 -5.69 -11.10 -29.40
CA ASP A 222 -6.62 -11.41 -30.49
C ASP A 222 -5.91 -11.52 -31.86
N GLU A 223 -4.90 -10.68 -32.11
CA GLU A 223 -4.26 -10.58 -33.43
C GLU A 223 -3.01 -11.46 -33.58
N ARG A 224 -2.27 -11.71 -32.50
CA ARG A 224 -0.96 -12.37 -32.58
C ARG A 224 -1.09 -13.88 -32.35
N PRO A 225 -0.40 -14.71 -33.14
CA PRO A 225 -0.34 -16.14 -32.88
C PRO A 225 0.42 -16.42 -31.57
N LEU A 226 0.12 -17.55 -30.91
CA LEU A 226 0.75 -17.92 -29.62
C LEU A 226 2.28 -17.90 -29.65
N SER A 227 2.90 -18.22 -30.80
CA SER A 227 4.37 -18.19 -30.97
C SER A 227 4.97 -16.80 -30.82
N TYR A 228 4.21 -15.73 -31.07
CA TYR A 228 4.65 -14.35 -30.90
C TYR A 228 5.01 -14.03 -29.44
N PHE A 229 4.26 -14.59 -28.48
CA PHE A 229 4.51 -14.37 -27.05
C PHE A 229 5.74 -15.09 -26.50
N PHE A 230 6.35 -15.96 -27.32
CA PHE A 230 7.64 -16.59 -27.05
C PHE A 230 8.80 -15.85 -27.72
N ASP A 231 8.55 -14.75 -28.42
CA ASP A 231 9.63 -13.94 -28.99
C ASP A 231 10.41 -13.23 -27.87
N PRO A 232 11.70 -13.55 -27.68
CA PRO A 232 12.53 -12.87 -26.70
C PRO A 232 12.91 -11.44 -27.10
N ASN A 233 12.53 -10.95 -28.29
CA ASN A 233 12.79 -9.56 -28.69
C ASN A 233 11.81 -8.56 -28.08
N GLY A 234 10.71 -9.01 -27.48
CA GLY A 234 9.80 -8.11 -26.76
C GLY A 234 10.49 -7.42 -25.59
N ALA A 235 10.08 -6.18 -25.30
CA ALA A 235 10.54 -5.42 -24.12
C ALA A 235 10.25 -6.19 -22.81
N TYR A 236 9.22 -7.05 -22.80
CA TYR A 236 8.91 -7.91 -21.67
C TYR A 236 8.72 -9.36 -22.11
N TYR A 237 9.59 -10.25 -21.63
CA TYR A 237 9.42 -11.68 -21.83
C TYR A 237 8.49 -12.26 -20.75
N ARG A 238 7.20 -12.42 -21.09
CA ARG A 238 6.13 -12.88 -20.17
C ARG A 238 5.20 -13.94 -20.79
N PRO A 239 5.74 -15.02 -21.36
CA PRO A 239 4.97 -15.95 -22.19
C PRO A 239 3.77 -16.55 -21.45
N LEU A 240 3.88 -16.88 -20.16
CA LEU A 240 2.77 -17.49 -19.42
C LEU A 240 1.66 -16.51 -19.08
N SER A 241 1.97 -15.22 -18.93
CA SER A 241 0.95 -14.18 -18.73
C SER A 241 0.09 -14.04 -19.99
N TYR A 242 0.73 -13.90 -21.15
CA TYR A 242 0.02 -13.81 -22.43
C TYR A 242 -0.70 -15.11 -22.79
N LEU A 243 -0.11 -16.28 -22.53
CA LEU A 243 -0.77 -17.55 -22.73
C LEU A 243 -2.03 -17.68 -21.86
N ALA A 244 -1.97 -17.34 -20.57
CA ALA A 244 -3.13 -17.37 -19.70
C ALA A 244 -4.24 -16.42 -20.20
N LEU A 245 -3.87 -15.21 -20.62
CA LEU A 245 -4.81 -14.25 -21.19
C LEU A 245 -5.41 -14.75 -22.50
N SER A 246 -4.58 -15.33 -23.38
CA SER A 246 -4.98 -15.90 -24.66
C SER A 246 -5.92 -17.08 -24.52
N THR A 247 -5.64 -18.00 -23.60
CA THR A 247 -6.53 -19.13 -23.30
C THR A 247 -7.89 -18.62 -22.84
N ILE A 248 -7.92 -17.67 -21.91
CA ILE A 248 -9.19 -17.10 -21.43
C ILE A 248 -9.94 -16.38 -22.56
N TRP A 249 -9.22 -15.59 -23.37
CA TRP A 249 -9.81 -14.78 -24.43
C TRP A 249 -10.39 -15.63 -25.57
N HIS A 250 -9.75 -16.74 -25.95
CA HIS A 250 -10.22 -17.57 -27.06
C HIS A 250 -11.20 -18.67 -26.65
N ASP A 251 -11.05 -19.24 -25.44
CA ASP A 251 -11.85 -20.40 -25.03
C ASP A 251 -13.15 -20.03 -24.29
N GLY A 252 -13.33 -18.76 -23.91
CA GLY A 252 -14.53 -18.30 -23.21
C GLY A 252 -15.77 -18.25 -24.13
N ALA A 253 -16.89 -18.85 -23.69
CA ALA A 253 -18.13 -18.91 -24.46
C ALA A 253 -18.84 -17.55 -24.62
N THR A 254 -18.72 -16.65 -23.63
CA THR A 254 -19.33 -15.32 -23.64
C THR A 254 -18.31 -14.27 -23.25
N LEU A 255 -18.48 -13.03 -23.75
CA LEU A 255 -17.61 -11.91 -23.41
C LEU A 255 -17.57 -11.65 -21.90
N ASP A 256 -18.73 -11.61 -21.24
CA ASP A 256 -18.79 -11.44 -19.78
C ASP A 256 -18.02 -12.51 -19.02
N GLY A 257 -18.09 -13.77 -19.49
CA GLY A 257 -17.33 -14.88 -18.93
C GLY A 257 -15.81 -14.68 -19.07
N LYS A 258 -15.35 -14.24 -20.24
CA LYS A 258 -13.93 -13.92 -20.50
C LYS A 258 -13.44 -12.83 -19.54
N LEU A 259 -14.21 -11.74 -19.44
CA LEU A 259 -13.85 -10.57 -18.63
C LEU A 259 -13.89 -10.88 -17.13
N ALA A 260 -14.88 -11.64 -16.68
CA ALA A 260 -14.92 -12.16 -15.32
C ALA A 260 -13.69 -13.03 -15.01
N ALA A 261 -13.31 -13.93 -15.93
CA ALA A 261 -12.12 -14.77 -15.78
C ALA A 261 -10.83 -13.96 -15.73
N ILE A 262 -10.68 -12.90 -16.53
CA ILE A 262 -9.54 -11.97 -16.45
C ILE A 262 -9.49 -11.28 -15.09
N LYS A 263 -10.62 -10.80 -14.55
CA LYS A 263 -10.66 -10.22 -13.19
C LYS A 263 -10.26 -11.22 -12.11
N LEU A 264 -10.62 -12.50 -12.28
CA LEU A 264 -10.21 -13.55 -11.36
C LEU A 264 -8.69 -13.78 -11.35
N LEU A 265 -7.97 -13.47 -12.44
CA LEU A 265 -6.49 -13.49 -12.47
C LEU A 265 -5.85 -12.50 -11.49
N THR A 266 -6.58 -11.49 -11.02
CA THR A 266 -6.09 -10.56 -9.99
C THR A 266 -6.68 -10.90 -8.62
N VAL A 267 -7.99 -11.15 -8.54
CA VAL A 267 -8.69 -11.38 -7.27
C VAL A 267 -8.23 -12.67 -6.58
N ILE A 268 -8.08 -13.78 -7.33
CA ILE A 268 -7.67 -15.06 -6.73
C ILE A 268 -6.24 -14.96 -6.16
N PRO A 269 -5.23 -14.44 -6.88
CA PRO A 269 -3.90 -14.28 -6.30
C PRO A 269 -3.84 -13.36 -5.07
N VAL A 270 -4.65 -12.29 -5.00
CA VAL A 270 -4.75 -11.48 -3.78
C VAL A 270 -5.20 -12.32 -2.58
N LEU A 271 -6.27 -13.11 -2.77
CA LEU A 271 -6.77 -14.03 -1.74
C LEU A 271 -5.72 -15.08 -1.36
N LEU A 272 -5.02 -15.65 -2.35
CA LEU A 272 -3.97 -16.65 -2.14
C LEU A 272 -2.78 -16.07 -1.39
N VAL A 273 -2.28 -14.89 -1.77
CA VAL A 273 -1.16 -14.21 -1.10
C VAL A 273 -1.49 -14.00 0.38
N VAL A 274 -2.66 -13.43 0.69
CA VAL A 274 -3.08 -13.19 2.08
C VAL A 274 -3.32 -14.49 2.83
N GLY A 275 -4.02 -15.45 2.21
CA GLY A 275 -4.32 -16.75 2.82
C GLY A 275 -3.05 -17.55 3.12
N LEU A 276 -2.11 -17.62 2.18
CA LEU A 276 -0.81 -18.27 2.36
C LEU A 276 0.06 -17.54 3.38
N PHE A 277 0.00 -16.20 3.45
CA PHE A 277 0.66 -15.42 4.49
C PHE A 277 0.14 -15.79 5.89
N ILE A 278 -1.18 -15.75 6.10
CA ILE A 278 -1.83 -16.15 7.36
C ILE A 278 -1.47 -17.61 7.71
N TRP A 279 -1.47 -18.48 6.71
CA TRP A 279 -1.12 -19.89 6.85
C TRP A 279 0.36 -20.14 7.14
N HIS A 280 1.24 -19.22 6.76
CA HIS A 280 2.65 -19.28 7.08
C HIS A 280 2.91 -18.84 8.52
N VAL A 281 2.34 -17.71 8.94
CA VAL A 281 2.59 -17.13 10.28
C VAL A 281 1.93 -17.91 11.42
N ARG A 282 0.75 -18.52 11.20
CA ARG A 282 0.00 -19.38 12.15
C ARG A 282 0.12 -18.95 13.62
N PRO A 283 -0.44 -17.78 13.99
CA PRO A 283 -0.25 -17.24 15.34
C PRO A 283 -0.80 -18.22 16.38
N ARG A 284 -0.05 -18.43 17.45
CA ARG A 284 -0.38 -19.35 18.54
C ARG A 284 -0.84 -18.64 19.81
N SER A 285 -0.69 -17.32 19.86
CA SER A 285 -1.05 -16.49 21.00
C SER A 285 -1.67 -15.16 20.56
N ALA A 286 -2.24 -14.41 21.52
CA ALA A 286 -2.71 -13.05 21.29
C ALA A 286 -1.59 -12.14 20.75
N LEU A 287 -0.40 -12.25 21.35
CA LEU A 287 0.77 -11.46 20.94
C LEU A 287 1.18 -11.77 19.51
N GLU A 288 1.24 -13.05 19.12
CA GLU A 288 1.55 -13.44 17.75
C GLU A 288 0.45 -13.01 16.78
N THR A 289 -0.83 -13.06 17.20
CA THR A 289 -1.96 -12.56 16.39
C THR A 289 -1.81 -11.06 16.12
N THR A 290 -1.43 -10.27 17.13
CA THR A 290 -1.16 -8.83 16.98
C THR A 290 0.05 -8.57 16.10
N ALA A 291 1.15 -9.31 16.27
CA ALA A 291 2.32 -9.17 15.39
C ALA A 291 1.99 -9.53 13.94
N ALA A 292 1.20 -10.59 13.74
CA ALA A 292 0.75 -11.03 12.43
C ALA A 292 -0.23 -10.05 11.78
N SER A 293 -1.11 -9.40 12.55
CA SER A 293 -2.02 -8.38 12.01
C SER A 293 -1.27 -7.12 11.58
N ILE A 294 -0.25 -6.70 12.32
CA ILE A 294 0.65 -5.61 11.90
C ILE A 294 1.40 -6.00 10.63
N ALA A 295 1.99 -7.20 10.59
CA ALA A 295 2.72 -7.67 9.41
C ALA A 295 1.83 -7.85 8.17
N LEU A 296 0.56 -8.22 8.35
CA LEU A 296 -0.42 -8.26 7.26
C LEU A 296 -0.76 -6.84 6.77
N ALA A 297 -0.89 -5.87 7.67
CA ALA A 297 -1.04 -4.47 7.29
C ALA A 297 0.20 -3.92 6.57
N VAL A 298 1.39 -4.41 6.94
CA VAL A 298 2.64 -4.15 6.18
C VAL A 298 2.54 -4.70 4.78
N LEU A 299 2.12 -5.97 4.61
CA LEU A 299 1.94 -6.58 3.29
C LEU A 299 0.99 -5.77 2.41
N ILE A 300 -0.22 -5.49 2.90
CA ILE A 300 -1.26 -4.81 2.11
C ILE A 300 -0.91 -3.33 1.89
N GLY A 301 -0.41 -2.64 2.92
CA GLY A 301 -0.12 -1.20 2.89
C GLY A 301 1.22 -0.82 2.27
N ASN A 302 1.97 -1.78 1.73
CA ASN A 302 3.22 -1.52 1.05
C ASN A 302 2.97 -1.11 -0.42
N PRO A 303 3.65 -0.08 -0.95
CA PRO A 303 3.49 0.34 -2.34
C PRO A 303 3.72 -0.79 -3.35
N GLY A 304 4.65 -1.70 -3.07
CA GLY A 304 4.91 -2.85 -3.95
C GLY A 304 3.78 -3.87 -4.00
N PHE A 305 2.89 -3.94 -3.00
CA PHE A 305 1.65 -4.72 -3.11
C PHE A 305 0.58 -3.94 -3.86
N ARG A 306 0.35 -2.69 -3.46
CA ARG A 306 -0.65 -1.79 -4.02
C ARG A 306 -0.53 -1.64 -5.53
N ASP A 307 0.67 -1.34 -6.02
CA ASP A 307 0.94 -1.06 -7.44
C ASP A 307 0.87 -2.33 -8.33
N ASN A 308 0.68 -3.51 -7.73
CA ASN A 308 0.44 -4.78 -8.43
C ASN A 308 -1.04 -5.21 -8.37
N LEU A 309 -1.94 -4.32 -7.96
CA LEU A 309 -3.39 -4.53 -7.98
C LEU A 309 -4.05 -4.03 -9.27
N GLU A 310 -3.30 -3.30 -10.11
CA GLU A 310 -3.74 -2.90 -11.45
C GLU A 310 -4.01 -4.16 -12.29
N LEU A 311 -5.13 -4.18 -13.02
CA LEU A 311 -5.52 -5.31 -13.86
C LEU A 311 -4.43 -5.65 -14.90
N ALA A 312 -3.79 -4.65 -15.49
CA ALA A 312 -2.68 -4.84 -16.43
C ALA A 312 -1.43 -5.48 -15.81
N THR A 313 -1.35 -5.53 -14.48
CA THR A 313 -0.22 -6.08 -13.71
C THR A 313 -0.54 -7.41 -12.99
N PHE A 314 -1.59 -8.11 -13.45
CA PHE A 314 -2.01 -9.39 -12.85
C PHE A 314 -0.86 -10.41 -12.79
N ASP A 315 0.05 -10.36 -13.76
CA ASP A 315 1.24 -11.20 -13.84
C ASP A 315 2.08 -11.23 -12.56
N THR A 316 2.20 -10.07 -11.90
CA THR A 316 3.04 -9.89 -10.72
C THR A 316 2.34 -10.44 -9.50
N ILE A 317 1.05 -10.16 -9.32
CA ILE A 317 0.31 -10.66 -8.16
C ILE A 317 0.13 -12.18 -8.23
N VAL A 318 -0.02 -12.75 -9.44
CA VAL A 318 0.10 -14.20 -9.67
C VAL A 318 1.49 -14.68 -9.23
N GLY A 319 2.57 -14.04 -9.71
CA GLY A 319 3.93 -14.34 -9.29
C GLY A 319 4.14 -14.27 -7.77
N MET A 320 3.53 -13.31 -7.08
CA MET A 320 3.57 -13.16 -5.62
C MET A 320 2.91 -14.35 -4.92
N SER A 321 1.76 -14.84 -5.42
CA SER A 321 1.11 -16.04 -4.86
C SER A 321 1.98 -17.29 -5.02
N ILE A 322 2.67 -17.42 -6.16
CA ILE A 322 3.62 -18.49 -6.44
C ILE A 322 4.84 -18.37 -5.51
N ALA A 323 5.38 -17.18 -5.31
CA ALA A 323 6.50 -16.91 -4.41
C ALA A 323 6.19 -17.32 -2.97
N MET A 324 4.99 -17.01 -2.49
CA MET A 324 4.54 -17.42 -1.16
C MET A 324 4.37 -18.94 -1.05
N THR A 325 3.88 -19.59 -2.12
CA THR A 325 3.80 -21.05 -2.21
C THR A 325 5.19 -21.70 -2.14
N VAL A 326 6.14 -21.21 -2.92
CA VAL A 326 7.55 -21.63 -2.91
C VAL A 326 8.14 -21.47 -1.52
N TRP A 327 7.93 -20.32 -0.87
CA TRP A 327 8.41 -20.07 0.49
C TRP A 327 7.87 -21.08 1.51
N VAL A 328 6.57 -21.38 1.44
CA VAL A 328 5.96 -22.40 2.32
C VAL A 328 6.55 -23.79 2.07
N LEU A 329 6.76 -24.17 0.80
CA LEU A 329 7.35 -25.45 0.45
C LEU A 329 8.81 -25.56 0.90
N LEU A 330 9.60 -24.50 0.76
CA LEU A 330 11.01 -24.46 1.21
C LEU A 330 11.14 -24.66 2.73
N ASN A 331 10.14 -24.24 3.51
CA ASN A 331 10.14 -24.38 4.97
C ASN A 331 9.46 -25.65 5.50
N ARG A 332 8.95 -26.51 4.61
CA ARG A 332 8.35 -27.80 4.97
C ARG A 332 9.37 -28.92 4.90
N GLU A 333 9.13 -29.98 5.67
CA GLU A 333 9.90 -31.21 5.56
C GLU A 333 9.97 -31.70 4.11
N ARG A 334 11.17 -32.11 3.70
CA ARG A 334 11.45 -32.54 2.34
C ARG A 334 10.56 -33.72 1.98
N ARG A 335 9.89 -33.61 0.83
CA ARG A 335 9.20 -34.72 0.16
C ARG A 335 9.86 -34.93 -1.20
N PRO A 336 9.84 -36.15 -1.78
CA PRO A 336 10.49 -36.40 -3.07
C PRO A 336 9.95 -35.49 -4.19
N TRP A 337 8.67 -35.13 -4.11
CA TRP A 337 8.03 -34.22 -5.07
C TRP A 337 8.24 -32.73 -4.78
N SER A 338 8.74 -32.34 -3.60
CA SER A 338 8.77 -30.90 -3.24
C SER A 338 9.77 -30.12 -4.09
N ALA A 339 10.94 -30.69 -4.37
CA ALA A 339 11.96 -30.07 -5.22
C ALA A 339 11.47 -29.79 -6.65
N PRO A 340 10.94 -30.78 -7.42
CA PRO A 340 10.46 -30.52 -8.78
C PRO A 340 9.29 -29.52 -8.80
N VAL A 341 8.38 -29.56 -7.81
CA VAL A 341 7.30 -28.56 -7.71
C VAL A 341 7.84 -27.16 -7.45
N ILE A 342 8.83 -27.00 -6.56
CA ILE A 342 9.46 -25.69 -6.32
C ILE A 342 10.11 -25.16 -7.60
N VAL A 343 10.83 -26.01 -8.34
CA VAL A 343 11.44 -25.61 -9.62
C VAL A 343 10.35 -25.18 -10.60
N ALA A 344 9.32 -26.00 -10.82
CA ALA A 344 8.22 -25.69 -11.72
C ALA A 344 7.51 -24.38 -11.34
N CYS A 345 7.25 -24.14 -10.05
CA CYS A 345 6.69 -22.89 -9.57
C CYS A 345 7.58 -21.69 -9.89
N ILE A 346 8.90 -21.78 -9.66
CA ILE A 346 9.82 -20.67 -9.96
C ILE A 346 9.87 -20.39 -11.47
N LEU A 347 9.94 -21.43 -12.30
CA LEU A 347 9.87 -21.29 -13.75
C LEU A 347 8.56 -20.64 -14.20
N ALA A 348 7.43 -21.03 -13.58
CA ALA A 348 6.14 -20.41 -13.84
C ALA A 348 6.14 -18.93 -13.44
N ALA A 349 6.67 -18.58 -12.26
CA ALA A 349 6.78 -17.19 -11.83
C ALA A 349 7.62 -16.36 -12.81
N VAL A 350 8.76 -16.88 -13.30
CA VAL A 350 9.59 -16.24 -14.34
C VAL A 350 8.80 -16.07 -15.64
N GLY A 351 8.03 -17.08 -16.05
CA GLY A 351 7.22 -17.02 -17.27
C GLY A 351 6.02 -16.06 -17.19
N PHE A 352 5.47 -15.81 -16.01
CA PHE A 352 4.49 -14.73 -15.80
C PHE A 352 5.20 -13.38 -15.80
N LYS A 353 6.34 -13.27 -15.11
CA LYS A 353 7.10 -12.04 -15.01
C LYS A 353 8.57 -12.31 -14.73
N GLU A 354 9.47 -11.64 -15.45
CA GLU A 354 10.92 -11.83 -15.30
C GLU A 354 11.40 -11.61 -13.85
N GLN A 355 10.73 -10.77 -13.06
CA GLN A 355 11.05 -10.56 -11.64
C GLN A 355 10.87 -11.84 -10.79
N GLY A 356 10.21 -12.87 -11.31
CA GLY A 356 10.22 -14.22 -10.73
C GLY A 356 11.63 -14.80 -10.57
N LEU A 357 12.63 -14.28 -11.30
CA LEU A 357 14.05 -14.61 -11.09
C LEU A 357 14.54 -14.28 -9.68
N ALA A 358 13.90 -13.34 -8.96
CA ALA A 358 14.20 -13.04 -7.57
C ALA A 358 14.01 -14.27 -6.63
N LEU A 359 13.23 -15.27 -7.07
CA LEU A 359 13.03 -16.52 -6.33
C LEU A 359 14.22 -17.50 -6.46
N VAL A 360 15.13 -17.30 -7.40
CA VAL A 360 16.33 -18.14 -7.54
C VAL A 360 17.31 -17.87 -6.39
N PRO A 361 17.72 -16.62 -6.11
CA PRO A 361 18.48 -16.29 -4.90
C PRO A 361 17.78 -16.72 -3.61
N LEU A 362 16.45 -16.65 -3.53
CA LEU A 362 15.68 -17.18 -2.41
C LEU A 362 15.92 -18.68 -2.20
N ALA A 363 15.77 -19.48 -3.26
CA ALA A 363 15.94 -20.93 -3.18
C ALA A 363 17.38 -21.32 -2.80
N ILE A 364 18.37 -20.61 -3.34
CA ILE A 364 19.79 -20.77 -3.01
C ILE A 364 20.03 -20.40 -1.54
N ALA A 365 19.48 -19.28 -1.06
CA ALA A 365 19.57 -18.85 0.32
C ALA A 365 18.94 -19.85 1.29
N ALA A 366 17.77 -20.39 0.93
CA ALA A 366 17.09 -21.41 1.71
C ALA A 366 17.95 -22.68 1.79
N TRP A 367 18.57 -23.11 0.68
CA TRP A 367 19.51 -24.24 0.70
C TRP A 367 20.74 -23.95 1.58
N TRP A 368 21.36 -22.79 1.43
CA TRP A 368 22.54 -22.36 2.20
C TRP A 368 22.26 -22.31 3.71
N THR A 369 21.07 -21.84 4.09
CA THR A 369 20.58 -21.79 5.48
C THR A 369 19.87 -23.09 5.93
N ARG A 370 20.06 -24.19 5.18
CA ARG A 370 19.56 -25.54 5.49
C ARG A 370 18.04 -25.61 5.71
N ALA A 371 17.27 -24.94 4.87
CA ALA A 371 15.82 -25.03 4.88
C ALA A 371 15.35 -26.47 4.62
N PRO A 372 14.39 -27.01 5.41
CA PRO A 372 14.02 -28.42 5.33
C PRO A 372 13.58 -28.87 3.94
N GLY A 373 12.91 -28.01 3.17
CA GLY A 373 12.41 -28.31 1.83
C GLY A 373 13.42 -28.04 0.71
N ALA A 374 14.55 -27.39 1.04
CA ALA A 374 15.56 -27.02 0.07
C ALA A 374 16.61 -28.12 -0.11
N SER A 375 16.91 -28.47 -1.37
CA SER A 375 17.93 -29.46 -1.70
C SER A 375 19.02 -28.85 -2.59
N ARG A 376 20.22 -29.46 -2.55
CA ARG A 376 21.34 -29.04 -3.40
C ARG A 376 21.00 -29.14 -4.88
N GLY A 377 20.38 -30.25 -5.30
CA GLY A 377 19.97 -30.46 -6.70
C GLY A 377 19.05 -29.36 -7.20
N MET A 378 18.01 -29.03 -6.43
CA MET A 378 17.10 -27.92 -6.74
C MET A 378 17.84 -26.58 -6.90
N ALA A 379 18.73 -26.23 -5.96
CA ALA A 379 19.48 -24.97 -6.02
C ALA A 379 20.40 -24.90 -7.26
N VAL A 380 21.09 -25.99 -7.60
CA VAL A 380 21.94 -26.08 -8.80
C VAL A 380 21.09 -25.97 -10.07
N THR A 381 19.98 -26.70 -10.17
CA THR A 381 19.07 -26.63 -11.33
C THR A 381 18.56 -25.20 -11.56
N LEU A 382 18.12 -24.52 -10.50
CA LEU A 382 17.64 -23.14 -10.60
C LEU A 382 18.73 -22.16 -10.96
N PHE A 383 19.95 -22.34 -10.43
CA PHE A 383 21.10 -21.52 -10.79
C PHE A 383 21.48 -21.68 -12.27
N VAL A 384 21.53 -22.92 -12.77
CA VAL A 384 21.80 -23.22 -14.18
C VAL A 384 20.72 -22.61 -15.06
N PHE A 385 19.44 -22.79 -14.70
CA PHE A 385 18.34 -22.18 -15.44
C PHE A 385 18.43 -20.65 -15.47
N ALA A 386 18.65 -19.99 -14.34
CA ALA A 386 18.75 -18.53 -14.28
C ALA A 386 19.94 -18.02 -15.11
N SER A 387 21.08 -18.72 -15.05
CA SER A 387 22.26 -18.37 -15.85
C SER A 387 21.97 -18.54 -17.34
N ALA A 388 21.35 -19.65 -17.75
CA ALA A 388 20.95 -19.90 -19.13
C ALA A 388 19.93 -18.86 -19.61
N TYR A 389 18.97 -18.47 -18.77
CA TYR A 389 17.99 -17.43 -19.05
C TYR A 389 18.65 -16.07 -19.29
N VAL A 390 19.57 -15.66 -18.41
CA VAL A 390 20.31 -14.40 -18.56
C VAL A 390 21.15 -14.41 -19.83
N VAL A 391 21.89 -15.49 -20.11
CA VAL A 391 22.66 -15.63 -21.35
C VAL A 391 21.73 -15.57 -22.56
N PHE A 392 20.59 -16.27 -22.53
CA PHE A 392 19.59 -16.24 -23.58
C PHE A 392 19.07 -14.82 -23.84
N ARG A 393 18.69 -14.08 -22.79
CA ARG A 393 18.20 -12.70 -22.91
C ARG A 393 19.28 -11.74 -23.43
N LEU A 394 20.52 -11.91 -23.00
CA LEU A 394 21.63 -11.06 -23.48
C LEU A 394 22.05 -11.38 -24.92
N ALA A 395 21.99 -12.65 -25.33
CA ALA A 395 22.43 -13.08 -26.65
C ALA A 395 21.41 -12.79 -27.77
N TRP A 396 20.11 -12.82 -27.47
CA TRP A 396 19.07 -12.71 -28.48
C TRP A 396 18.60 -11.28 -28.76
N HIS A 397 18.84 -10.35 -27.83
CA HIS A 397 18.33 -9.00 -27.95
C HIS A 397 19.24 -8.16 -28.85
N SER A 398 18.88 -8.08 -30.14
CA SER A 398 19.68 -7.45 -31.20
C SER A 398 19.88 -5.93 -31.06
N SER A 399 19.04 -5.25 -30.25
CA SER A 399 19.18 -3.82 -29.95
C SER A 399 18.66 -3.50 -28.55
N TRP A 400 19.53 -3.53 -27.54
CA TRP A 400 19.20 -3.02 -26.21
C TRP A 400 19.02 -1.50 -26.29
N LEU A 401 17.77 -1.04 -26.18
CA LEU A 401 17.54 0.35 -25.80
C LEU A 401 18.04 0.53 -24.36
N PRO A 402 18.84 1.58 -24.08
CA PRO A 402 19.32 1.81 -22.72
C PRO A 402 18.20 1.94 -21.69
N PHE A 403 17.01 2.40 -22.12
CA PHE A 403 15.81 2.55 -21.30
C PHE A 403 14.57 2.09 -22.08
N GLU A 404 13.68 1.35 -21.40
CA GLU A 404 12.42 0.82 -21.98
C GLU A 404 11.16 1.49 -21.42
N GLN A 405 11.31 2.26 -20.34
CA GLN A 405 10.22 2.97 -19.67
C GLN A 405 10.69 4.35 -19.23
N ASP A 406 9.71 5.21 -18.94
CA ASP A 406 9.96 6.46 -18.23
C ASP A 406 10.74 6.21 -16.94
N LEU A 407 11.67 7.12 -16.68
CA LEU A 407 12.70 6.97 -15.68
C LEU A 407 12.64 8.14 -14.70
N GLY A 408 12.38 7.85 -13.42
CA GLY A 408 12.58 8.81 -12.35
C GLY A 408 14.04 8.84 -11.89
N VAL A 409 14.65 10.03 -11.81
CA VAL A 409 15.96 10.25 -11.18
C VAL A 409 15.92 11.53 -10.34
N GLY A 410 16.31 11.42 -9.06
CA GLY A 410 16.32 12.56 -8.15
C GLY A 410 14.91 13.10 -7.91
N PHE A 411 14.62 14.29 -8.43
CA PHE A 411 13.34 15.00 -8.29
C PHE A 411 12.54 15.11 -9.59
N THR A 412 12.95 14.41 -10.64
CA THR A 412 12.40 14.56 -12.00
C THR A 412 12.11 13.21 -12.64
N GLU A 413 11.04 13.15 -13.43
CA GLU A 413 10.72 12.02 -14.31
C GLU A 413 11.15 12.40 -15.74
N TYR A 414 11.79 11.46 -16.43
CA TYR A 414 12.25 11.61 -17.80
C TYR A 414 11.50 10.62 -18.68
N THR A 415 11.08 11.08 -19.86
CA THR A 415 10.59 10.19 -20.91
C THR A 415 11.72 9.27 -21.40
N ILE A 416 11.37 8.18 -22.08
CA ILE A 416 12.35 7.24 -22.67
C ILE A 416 13.37 7.97 -23.55
N GLU A 417 12.90 8.88 -24.40
CA GLU A 417 13.73 9.65 -25.33
C GLU A 417 14.70 10.59 -24.61
N GLU A 418 14.21 11.32 -23.59
CA GLU A 418 15.03 12.20 -22.77
C GLU A 418 16.06 11.43 -21.95
N ALA A 419 15.68 10.29 -21.38
CA ALA A 419 16.58 9.43 -20.63
C ALA A 419 17.68 8.87 -21.54
N ALA A 420 17.33 8.40 -22.73
CA ALA A 420 18.29 7.92 -23.73
C ALA A 420 19.25 9.03 -24.18
N ALA A 421 18.74 10.24 -24.44
CA ALA A 421 19.56 11.38 -24.82
C ALA A 421 20.53 11.81 -23.72
N ARG A 422 20.10 11.79 -22.45
CA ARG A 422 20.91 12.26 -21.32
C ARG A 422 21.89 11.21 -20.79
N PHE A 423 21.46 9.95 -20.74
CA PHE A 423 22.16 8.90 -20.01
C PHE A 423 22.57 7.72 -20.89
N GLY A 424 22.15 7.67 -22.15
CA GLY A 424 22.40 6.53 -23.05
C GLY A 424 23.88 6.25 -23.33
N ALA A 425 24.75 7.27 -23.23
CA ALA A 425 26.20 7.08 -23.37
C ALA A 425 26.82 6.30 -22.20
N PHE A 426 26.23 6.36 -21.01
CA PHE A 426 26.74 5.68 -19.81
C PHE A 426 25.59 5.33 -18.85
N PRO A 427 24.76 4.32 -19.16
CA PRO A 427 23.53 4.03 -18.40
C PRO A 427 23.77 3.32 -17.07
N TYR A 428 24.97 2.77 -16.82
CA TYR A 428 25.23 1.88 -15.68
C TYR A 428 25.02 2.52 -14.30
N TRP A 429 25.29 3.82 -14.14
CA TRP A 429 25.02 4.50 -12.87
C TRP A 429 23.52 4.72 -12.66
N VAL A 430 22.76 4.95 -13.74
CA VAL A 430 21.29 5.02 -13.69
C VAL A 430 20.73 3.67 -13.31
N TYR A 431 21.31 2.58 -13.83
CA TYR A 431 20.95 1.23 -13.45
C TYR A 431 21.17 0.95 -11.97
N LEU A 432 22.33 1.35 -11.44
CA LEU A 432 22.61 1.27 -10.00
C LEU A 432 21.63 2.12 -9.19
N TYR A 433 21.32 3.34 -9.66
CA TYR A 433 20.34 4.22 -9.04
C TYR A 433 18.96 3.58 -9.00
N SER A 434 18.47 3.04 -10.11
CA SER A 434 17.15 2.39 -10.21
C SER A 434 17.07 1.17 -9.29
N SER A 435 18.13 0.35 -9.22
CA SER A 435 18.22 -0.76 -8.28
C SER A 435 18.17 -0.31 -6.82
N ALA A 436 18.98 0.69 -6.45
CA ALA A 436 19.02 1.24 -5.09
C ALA A 436 17.71 1.96 -4.73
N SER A 437 17.09 2.64 -5.69
CA SER A 437 15.80 3.30 -5.61
C SER A 437 14.70 2.29 -5.30
N THR A 438 14.64 1.16 -6.01
CA THR A 438 13.64 0.11 -5.75
C THR A 438 13.82 -0.50 -4.35
N VAL A 439 15.06 -0.77 -3.93
CA VAL A 439 15.35 -1.27 -2.56
C VAL A 439 14.91 -0.23 -1.51
N SER A 440 15.29 1.03 -1.71
CA SER A 440 14.95 2.13 -0.79
C SER A 440 13.44 2.37 -0.73
N SER A 441 12.75 2.31 -1.87
CA SER A 441 11.29 2.43 -1.94
C SER A 441 10.60 1.39 -1.07
N LEU A 442 11.07 0.14 -1.12
CA LEU A 442 10.52 -0.92 -0.29
C LEU A 442 10.80 -0.70 1.21
N LEU A 443 12.04 -0.34 1.56
CA LEU A 443 12.50 -0.22 2.95
C LEU A 443 12.06 1.08 3.64
N PHE A 444 11.92 2.16 2.88
CA PHE A 444 11.73 3.52 3.40
C PHE A 444 10.49 4.21 2.82
N ALA A 445 9.74 3.55 1.93
CA ALA A 445 8.64 4.14 1.15
C ALA A 445 9.05 5.28 0.20
N GLU A 446 10.36 5.44 -0.03
CA GLU A 446 10.93 6.48 -0.88
C GLU A 446 12.32 6.07 -1.43
N PRO A 447 12.71 6.44 -2.67
CA PRO A 447 11.95 7.18 -3.69
C PRO A 447 10.72 6.42 -4.22
N ARG A 448 9.81 7.15 -4.87
CA ARG A 448 8.65 6.59 -5.57
C ARG A 448 8.81 6.74 -7.07
N ARG A 449 8.69 5.65 -7.83
CA ARG A 449 9.03 5.59 -9.26
C ARG A 449 10.41 6.19 -9.61
N GLY A 450 11.39 6.07 -8.71
CA GLY A 450 12.70 6.72 -8.89
C GLY A 450 12.78 8.20 -8.48
N VAL A 451 11.70 8.79 -7.97
CA VAL A 451 11.65 10.21 -7.57
C VAL A 451 11.47 10.39 -6.06
N PHE A 452 12.28 11.24 -5.46
CA PHE A 452 12.24 11.61 -4.04
C PHE A 452 11.16 12.67 -3.75
N ARG A 453 9.89 12.31 -3.95
CA ARG A 453 8.76 13.24 -3.80
C ARG A 453 8.58 13.75 -2.37
N VAL A 454 8.81 12.91 -1.35
CA VAL A 454 8.63 13.32 0.05
C VAL A 454 9.76 14.24 0.48
N VAL A 455 11.00 13.94 0.10
CA VAL A 455 12.14 14.85 0.33
C VAL A 455 11.92 16.17 -0.40
N GLN A 456 11.45 16.15 -1.66
CA GLN A 456 11.14 17.36 -2.42
C GLN A 456 10.10 18.22 -1.70
N SER A 457 8.99 17.62 -1.25
CA SER A 457 7.98 18.32 -0.45
C SER A 457 8.55 18.85 0.87
N TRP A 458 9.52 18.16 1.48
CA TRP A 458 10.19 18.68 2.67
C TRP A 458 11.02 19.92 2.37
N VAL A 459 11.85 19.86 1.33
CA VAL A 459 12.68 20.99 0.90
C VAL A 459 11.82 22.20 0.55
N ASN A 460 10.64 21.99 -0.03
CA ASN A 460 9.71 23.06 -0.41
C ASN A 460 8.80 23.54 0.75
N GLY A 461 8.87 22.93 1.94
CA GLY A 461 7.97 23.27 3.05
C GLY A 461 6.52 22.78 2.88
N GLU A 462 6.28 21.88 1.92
CA GLU A 462 4.98 21.30 1.56
C GLU A 462 4.76 19.92 2.23
N VAL A 463 5.32 19.70 3.42
CA VAL A 463 5.22 18.40 4.11
C VAL A 463 3.78 18.14 4.51
N GLN A 464 3.20 17.08 3.94
CA GLN A 464 1.89 16.60 4.32
C GLN A 464 2.00 15.52 5.42
N PRO A 465 1.02 15.39 6.33
CA PRO A 465 1.08 14.40 7.42
C PRO A 465 1.30 12.96 6.94
N TRP A 466 0.80 12.60 5.77
CA TRP A 466 0.95 11.25 5.22
C TRP A 466 2.40 10.93 4.80
N HIS A 467 3.19 11.94 4.42
CA HIS A 467 4.63 11.79 4.16
C HIS A 467 5.34 11.24 5.39
N LEU A 468 5.06 11.83 6.57
CA LEU A 468 5.63 11.41 7.84
C LEU A 468 5.15 10.00 8.23
N VAL A 469 3.87 9.69 8.00
CA VAL A 469 3.33 8.35 8.27
C VAL A 469 4.04 7.32 7.40
N GLN A 470 4.21 7.55 6.10
CA GLN A 470 4.81 6.57 5.20
C GLN A 470 6.30 6.38 5.45
N VAL A 471 7.08 7.45 5.39
CA VAL A 471 8.54 7.37 5.57
C VAL A 471 8.87 6.99 7.02
N GLY A 472 8.23 7.63 8.00
CA GLY A 472 8.47 7.36 9.41
C GLY A 472 8.11 5.92 9.81
N SER A 473 6.95 5.40 9.41
CA SER A 473 6.58 4.01 9.72
C SER A 473 7.48 2.98 9.03
N SER A 474 7.94 3.27 7.80
CA SER A 474 8.89 2.42 7.08
C SER A 474 10.27 2.43 7.74
N VAL A 475 10.82 3.60 8.08
CA VAL A 475 12.13 3.73 8.76
C VAL A 475 12.12 2.99 10.10
N VAL A 476 11.08 3.18 10.92
CA VAL A 476 10.95 2.49 12.22
C VAL A 476 10.86 0.98 12.03
N LEU A 477 10.05 0.50 11.08
CA LEU A 477 9.91 -0.93 10.83
C LEU A 477 11.19 -1.56 10.26
N THR A 478 11.84 -0.92 9.29
CA THR A 478 13.12 -1.39 8.72
C THR A 478 14.20 -1.44 9.79
N SER A 479 14.28 -0.44 10.66
CA SER A 479 15.19 -0.45 11.80
C SER A 479 14.91 -1.62 12.75
N LEU A 480 13.63 -1.92 12.99
CA LEU A 480 13.21 -3.05 13.82
C LEU A 480 13.58 -4.40 13.18
N ILE A 481 13.37 -4.54 11.87
CA ILE A 481 13.76 -5.73 11.09
C ILE A 481 15.28 -5.92 11.13
N ALA A 482 16.06 -4.86 10.91
CA ALA A 482 17.51 -4.91 10.98
C ALA A 482 18.00 -5.31 12.38
N TRP A 483 17.43 -4.72 13.44
CA TRP A 483 17.73 -5.09 14.83
C TRP A 483 17.47 -6.57 15.12
N TRP A 484 16.27 -7.05 14.76
CA TRP A 484 15.89 -8.45 14.94
C TRP A 484 16.78 -9.39 14.13
N GLY A 485 16.96 -9.09 12.84
CA GLY A 485 17.77 -9.89 11.93
C GLY A 485 19.22 -10.02 12.37
N MET A 486 19.87 -8.91 12.73
CA MET A 486 21.24 -8.92 13.22
C MET A 486 21.39 -9.70 14.52
N ARG A 487 20.40 -9.63 15.41
CA ARG A 487 20.37 -10.46 16.62
C ARG A 487 20.23 -11.94 16.28
N SER A 488 19.30 -12.30 15.40
CA SER A 488 19.10 -13.69 14.97
C SER A 488 20.34 -14.28 14.29
N LEU A 489 21.07 -13.49 13.51
CA LEU A 489 22.35 -13.90 12.92
C LEU A 489 23.43 -14.13 13.96
N ARG A 490 23.54 -13.26 14.98
CA ARG A 490 24.49 -13.45 16.10
C ARG A 490 24.18 -14.72 16.89
N GLU A 491 22.91 -14.98 17.16
CA GLU A 491 22.46 -16.19 17.85
C GLU A 491 22.76 -17.46 17.02
N ALA A 492 22.51 -17.42 15.70
CA ALA A 492 22.85 -18.51 14.79
C ALA A 492 24.37 -18.78 14.76
N LYS A 493 25.19 -17.72 14.68
CA LYS A 493 26.65 -17.82 14.74
C LYS A 493 27.13 -18.42 16.06
N ALA A 494 26.57 -17.98 17.19
CA ALA A 494 26.92 -18.48 18.52
C ALA A 494 26.60 -19.98 18.67
N ARG A 495 25.49 -20.44 18.10
CA ARG A 495 25.06 -21.85 18.13
C ARG A 495 25.69 -22.71 17.02
N ARG A 496 26.35 -22.09 16.04
CA ARG A 496 26.80 -22.73 14.78
C ARG A 496 25.65 -23.44 14.04
N GLU A 497 24.43 -22.94 14.20
CA GLU A 497 23.21 -23.53 13.62
C GLU A 497 22.28 -22.43 13.14
N TRP A 498 21.73 -22.59 11.93
CA TRP A 498 20.74 -21.68 11.37
C TRP A 498 19.40 -21.86 12.07
N THR A 499 18.91 -20.81 12.71
CA THR A 499 17.55 -20.76 13.24
C THR A 499 16.55 -20.36 12.14
N HIS A 500 15.27 -20.69 12.32
CA HIS A 500 14.21 -20.25 11.40
C HIS A 500 14.21 -18.73 11.21
N ASP A 501 14.32 -17.97 12.30
CA ASP A 501 14.37 -16.50 12.27
C ASP A 501 15.56 -15.97 11.46
N SER A 502 16.77 -16.54 11.66
CA SER A 502 17.96 -16.13 10.90
C SER A 502 17.82 -16.43 9.39
N ARG A 503 17.20 -17.57 9.04
CA ARG A 503 16.89 -17.93 7.66
C ARG A 503 15.91 -16.95 7.02
N VAL A 504 14.81 -16.64 7.71
CA VAL A 504 13.82 -15.66 7.23
C VAL A 504 14.50 -14.33 6.90
N PHE A 505 15.36 -13.84 7.80
CA PHE A 505 16.07 -12.58 7.59
C PHE A 505 17.02 -12.62 6.38
N VAL A 506 17.86 -13.66 6.27
CA VAL A 506 18.78 -13.83 5.12
C VAL A 506 18.02 -13.90 3.80
N CYS A 507 16.96 -14.71 3.75
CA CYS A 507 16.12 -14.85 2.56
C CYS A 507 15.46 -13.52 2.19
N ALA A 508 14.93 -12.78 3.17
CA ALA A 508 14.33 -11.48 2.92
C ALA A 508 15.34 -10.49 2.33
N VAL A 509 16.53 -10.36 2.93
CA VAL A 509 17.59 -9.47 2.41
C VAL A 509 17.97 -9.84 0.97
N LEU A 510 18.17 -11.12 0.68
CA LEU A 510 18.56 -11.57 -0.65
C LEU A 510 17.48 -11.36 -1.70
N VAL A 511 16.20 -11.55 -1.37
CA VAL A 511 15.10 -11.25 -2.29
C VAL A 511 14.96 -9.75 -2.52
N VAL A 512 15.13 -8.91 -1.49
CA VAL A 512 15.13 -7.44 -1.64
C VAL A 512 16.24 -6.99 -2.60
N LEU A 513 17.46 -7.49 -2.40
CA LEU A 513 18.59 -7.18 -3.27
C LEU A 513 18.38 -7.69 -4.71
N ALA A 514 17.84 -8.91 -4.86
CA ALA A 514 17.55 -9.48 -6.17
C ALA A 514 16.45 -8.69 -6.91
N ALA A 515 15.39 -8.28 -6.21
CA ALA A 515 14.35 -7.42 -6.78
C ALA A 515 14.91 -6.06 -7.21
N GLY A 516 15.79 -5.46 -6.40
CA GLY A 516 16.53 -4.26 -6.78
C GLY A 516 17.37 -4.47 -8.03
N ALA A 517 18.19 -5.53 -8.07
CA ALA A 517 19.04 -5.85 -9.22
C ALA A 517 18.23 -6.09 -10.50
N LEU A 518 17.08 -6.75 -10.42
CA LEU A 518 16.18 -6.97 -11.57
C LEU A 518 15.41 -5.71 -11.98
N SER A 519 15.49 -4.65 -11.20
CA SER A 519 14.89 -3.33 -11.48
C SER A 519 15.91 -2.33 -12.02
N PHE A 520 16.99 -2.80 -12.63
CA PHE A 520 18.06 -1.94 -13.09
C PHE A 520 17.61 -1.02 -14.24
N ASN A 521 16.79 -1.51 -15.19
CA ASN A 521 16.40 -0.72 -16.36
C ASN A 521 15.44 0.44 -16.01
N TYR A 522 14.60 0.28 -14.98
CA TYR A 522 13.76 1.35 -14.45
C TYR A 522 13.33 1.03 -13.01
N SER A 523 13.09 2.07 -12.21
CA SER A 523 12.54 1.90 -10.85
C SER A 523 11.03 2.13 -10.84
N ARG A 524 10.27 1.07 -10.61
CA ARG A 524 8.87 1.17 -10.17
C ARG A 524 8.61 0.24 -9.00
N GLU A 525 7.71 0.64 -8.13
CA GLU A 525 7.32 -0.08 -6.92
C GLU A 525 6.72 -1.45 -7.27
N ARG A 526 6.02 -1.56 -8.41
CA ARG A 526 5.51 -2.84 -8.95
C ARG A 526 6.60 -3.92 -9.06
N LEU A 527 7.87 -3.54 -9.25
CA LEU A 527 8.99 -4.48 -9.35
C LEU A 527 9.39 -5.08 -8.00
N ALA A 528 9.12 -4.38 -6.91
CA ALA A 528 9.39 -4.84 -5.55
C ALA A 528 8.35 -5.82 -5.01
N GLY A 529 7.28 -6.13 -5.76
CA GLY A 529 6.14 -6.94 -5.27
C GLY A 529 6.55 -8.28 -4.64
N PHE A 530 7.48 -9.01 -5.26
CA PHE A 530 8.04 -10.24 -4.68
C PHE A 530 8.73 -10.00 -3.34
N ALA A 531 9.54 -8.95 -3.25
CA ALA A 531 10.26 -8.58 -2.03
C ALA A 531 9.34 -8.05 -0.92
N THR A 532 8.20 -7.43 -1.28
CA THR A 532 7.17 -7.00 -0.32
C THR A 532 6.67 -8.16 0.55
N LEU A 533 6.52 -9.37 -0.01
CA LEU A 533 6.14 -10.57 0.75
C LEU A 533 7.14 -10.87 1.86
N PHE A 534 8.42 -10.92 1.53
CA PHE A 534 9.47 -11.28 2.47
C PHE A 534 9.76 -10.15 3.47
N TYR A 535 9.55 -8.90 3.06
CA TYR A 535 9.55 -7.75 3.98
C TYR A 535 8.45 -7.91 5.04
N ALA A 536 7.23 -8.30 4.66
CA ALA A 536 6.15 -8.58 5.60
C ALA A 536 6.42 -9.80 6.51
N VAL A 537 7.00 -10.87 5.97
CA VAL A 537 7.40 -12.04 6.78
C VAL A 537 8.49 -11.66 7.80
N ALA A 538 9.48 -10.87 7.40
CA ALA A 538 10.50 -10.35 8.32
C ALA A 538 9.89 -9.39 9.36
N ALA A 539 8.93 -8.54 8.96
CA ALA A 539 8.19 -7.66 9.85
C ALA A 539 7.47 -8.45 10.95
N PHE A 540 6.85 -9.59 10.64
CA PHE A 540 6.23 -10.47 11.64
C PHE A 540 7.24 -10.92 12.70
N GLY A 541 8.39 -11.44 12.28
CA GLY A 541 9.47 -11.88 13.19
C GLY A 541 9.96 -10.74 14.08
N ALA A 542 10.21 -9.58 13.48
CA ALA A 542 10.71 -8.39 14.16
C ALA A 542 9.72 -7.82 15.18
N VAL A 543 8.45 -7.64 14.80
CA VAL A 543 7.40 -7.11 15.70
C VAL A 543 7.13 -8.08 16.84
N ARG A 544 7.10 -9.40 16.58
CA ARG A 544 6.97 -10.42 17.63
C ARG A 544 8.11 -10.34 18.64
N ALA A 545 9.36 -10.29 18.18
CA ALA A 545 10.53 -10.21 19.04
C ALA A 545 10.55 -8.91 19.87
N ALA A 546 10.14 -7.80 19.27
CA ALA A 546 10.01 -6.51 19.94
C ALA A 546 8.96 -6.56 21.05
N ALA A 547 7.77 -7.10 20.75
CA ALA A 547 6.67 -7.22 21.72
C ALA A 547 7.07 -8.07 22.93
N VAL A 548 7.75 -9.21 22.71
CA VAL A 548 8.27 -10.05 23.79
C VAL A 548 9.27 -9.28 24.68
N ARG A 549 10.17 -8.51 24.07
CA ARG A 549 11.15 -7.68 24.80
C ARG A 549 10.47 -6.57 25.61
N ILE A 550 9.46 -5.93 25.04
CA ILE A 550 8.69 -4.85 25.70
C ILE A 550 7.94 -5.40 26.93
N LEU A 551 7.34 -6.58 26.83
CA LEU A 551 6.69 -7.24 27.96
C LEU A 551 7.65 -7.61 29.10
N ALA A 552 8.90 -7.89 28.77
CA ALA A 552 9.96 -8.18 29.74
C ALA A 552 10.62 -6.91 30.31
N ALA A 553 10.38 -5.74 29.73
CA ALA A 553 11.02 -4.51 30.15
C ALA A 553 10.46 -3.95 31.47
N GLY A 554 11.24 -3.06 32.11
CA GLY A 554 10.77 -2.23 33.22
C GLY A 554 9.62 -1.30 32.79
N ARG A 555 8.95 -0.64 33.75
CA ARG A 555 7.75 0.18 33.48
C ARG A 555 7.94 1.20 32.36
N THR A 556 9.05 1.94 32.37
CA THR A 556 9.36 2.95 31.35
C THR A 556 9.54 2.32 29.97
N GLY A 557 10.32 1.25 29.87
CA GLY A 557 10.52 0.53 28.60
C GLY A 557 9.24 -0.11 28.06
N PHE A 558 8.39 -0.61 28.96
CA PHE A 558 7.06 -1.12 28.59
C PHE A 558 6.18 -0.02 27.99
N VAL A 559 6.09 1.15 28.65
CA VAL A 559 5.26 2.27 28.17
C VAL A 559 5.78 2.81 26.85
N VAL A 560 7.07 3.13 26.75
CA VAL A 560 7.68 3.71 25.54
C VAL A 560 7.60 2.71 24.38
N GLY A 561 7.99 1.46 24.61
CA GLY A 561 7.96 0.44 23.57
C GLY A 561 6.54 0.07 23.14
N GLY A 562 5.59 -0.03 24.09
CA GLY A 562 4.19 -0.29 23.80
C GLY A 562 3.54 0.83 22.99
N LEU A 563 3.81 2.10 23.37
CA LEU A 563 3.38 3.27 22.61
C LEU A 563 3.94 3.25 21.18
N THR A 564 5.24 2.99 21.05
CA THR A 564 5.93 2.94 19.75
C THR A 564 5.32 1.86 18.83
N LEU A 565 5.13 0.63 19.33
CA LEU A 565 4.49 -0.44 18.56
C LEU A 565 3.03 -0.13 18.21
N THR A 566 2.30 0.56 19.11
CA THR A 566 0.91 0.96 18.84
C THR A 566 0.84 2.00 17.73
N LEU A 567 1.68 3.03 17.77
CA LEU A 567 1.77 4.04 16.71
C LEU A 567 2.18 3.41 15.38
N LEU A 568 3.15 2.49 15.40
CA LEU A 568 3.58 1.75 14.22
C LEU A 568 2.42 0.91 13.65
N ALA A 569 1.66 0.22 14.50
CA ALA A 569 0.49 -0.56 14.10
C ALA A 569 -0.57 0.33 13.44
N VAL A 570 -0.93 1.45 14.06
CA VAL A 570 -1.91 2.41 13.52
C VAL A 570 -1.46 2.95 12.17
N ALA A 571 -0.18 3.33 12.04
CA ALA A 571 0.38 3.84 10.79
C ALA A 571 0.28 2.82 9.64
N TRP A 572 0.62 1.55 9.89
CA TRP A 572 0.52 0.51 8.86
C TRP A 572 -0.92 0.10 8.55
N GLN A 573 -1.82 0.08 9.54
CA GLN A 573 -3.26 -0.15 9.30
C GLN A 573 -3.84 0.98 8.43
N ALA A 574 -3.48 2.23 8.72
CA ALA A 574 -3.85 3.38 7.91
C ALA A 574 -3.38 3.22 6.45
N ARG A 575 -2.16 2.72 6.22
CA ARG A 575 -1.64 2.42 4.87
C ARG A 575 -2.37 1.28 4.17
N ALA A 576 -2.74 0.23 4.90
CA ALA A 576 -3.53 -0.87 4.35
C ALA A 576 -4.92 -0.41 3.90
N VAL A 577 -5.58 0.44 4.71
CA VAL A 577 -6.84 1.10 4.31
C VAL A 577 -6.62 2.04 3.13
N GLY A 578 -5.51 2.80 3.12
CA GLY A 578 -5.13 3.65 1.99
C GLY A 578 -4.94 2.88 0.68
N THR A 579 -4.58 1.59 0.74
CA THR A 579 -4.48 0.73 -0.45
C THR A 579 -5.87 0.40 -1.02
N VAL A 580 -6.86 0.16 -0.15
CA VAL A 580 -8.26 -0.03 -0.58
C VAL A 580 -8.81 1.25 -1.21
N GLU A 581 -8.56 2.38 -0.58
CA GLU A 581 -9.00 3.69 -1.11
C GLU A 581 -8.30 4.03 -2.42
N TRP A 582 -7.01 3.73 -2.56
CA TRP A 582 -6.31 3.86 -3.84
C TRP A 582 -6.91 2.98 -4.93
N ALA A 583 -7.27 1.72 -4.62
CA ALA A 583 -7.92 0.84 -5.60
C ALA A 583 -9.29 1.38 -6.05
N ARG A 584 -10.03 2.03 -5.14
CA ARG A 584 -11.27 2.76 -5.49
C ARG A 584 -10.98 3.97 -6.37
N GLY A 585 -9.91 4.71 -6.08
CA GLY A 585 -9.38 5.81 -6.91
C GLY A 585 -9.11 5.38 -8.33
N GLN A 586 -8.35 4.30 -8.49
CA GLN A 586 -8.05 3.71 -9.81
C GLN A 586 -9.31 3.22 -10.52
N SER A 587 -10.21 2.53 -9.81
CA SER A 587 -11.51 2.14 -10.38
C SER A 587 -12.31 3.34 -10.90
N TRP A 588 -12.30 4.46 -10.18
CA TRP A 588 -12.96 5.68 -10.61
C TRP A 588 -12.26 6.34 -11.79
N ALA A 589 -10.93 6.42 -11.77
CA ALA A 589 -10.13 6.96 -12.86
C ALA A 589 -10.38 6.18 -14.16
N ASN A 590 -10.35 4.85 -14.11
CA ASN A 590 -10.67 3.99 -15.25
C ASN A 590 -12.09 4.26 -15.77
N HIS A 591 -13.07 4.43 -14.88
CA HIS A 591 -14.44 4.79 -15.29
C HIS A 591 -14.48 6.16 -15.98
N GLN A 592 -13.73 7.16 -15.48
CA GLN A 592 -13.63 8.46 -16.13
C GLN A 592 -12.96 8.39 -17.51
N GLU A 593 -11.98 7.51 -17.71
CA GLU A 593 -11.43 7.27 -19.06
C GLU A 593 -12.53 6.84 -20.03
N TRP A 594 -13.43 5.95 -19.61
CA TRP A 594 -14.58 5.53 -20.43
C TRP A 594 -15.57 6.64 -20.72
N LEU A 595 -15.81 7.55 -19.78
CA LEU A 595 -16.76 8.64 -19.99
C LEU A 595 -16.18 9.80 -20.81
N VAL A 596 -14.91 10.11 -20.59
CA VAL A 596 -14.27 11.33 -21.12
C VAL A 596 -13.45 11.03 -22.37
N MET A 597 -12.63 9.98 -22.35
CA MET A 597 -11.64 9.72 -23.41
C MET A 597 -12.19 8.83 -24.54
N LEU A 598 -13.30 8.13 -24.34
CA LEU A 598 -13.83 7.19 -25.32
C LEU A 598 -14.06 7.79 -26.73
N PRO A 599 -14.61 9.01 -26.89
CA PRO A 599 -14.77 9.62 -28.21
C PRO A 599 -13.43 9.85 -28.93
N ASP A 600 -12.46 10.43 -28.23
CA ASP A 600 -11.14 10.73 -28.79
C ASP A 600 -10.38 9.44 -29.13
N ARG A 601 -10.45 8.44 -28.25
CA ARG A 601 -9.82 7.13 -28.45
C ARG A 601 -10.40 6.36 -29.63
N ARG A 602 -11.71 6.51 -29.90
CA ARG A 602 -12.33 5.95 -31.12
C ARG A 602 -11.78 6.58 -32.39
N ILE A 603 -11.49 7.87 -32.38
CA ILE A 603 -10.91 8.58 -33.51
C ILE A 603 -9.44 8.18 -33.68
N GLU A 604 -8.67 8.23 -32.60
CA GLU A 604 -7.25 7.88 -32.56
C GLU A 604 -7.00 6.46 -33.08
N TYR A 605 -7.77 5.49 -32.61
CA TYR A 605 -7.62 4.08 -32.95
C TYR A 605 -8.59 3.58 -34.03
N ALA A 606 -9.22 4.48 -34.80
CA ALA A 606 -10.12 4.09 -35.90
C ALA A 606 -9.43 3.16 -36.94
N HIS A 607 -8.12 3.28 -37.07
CA HIS A 607 -7.28 2.45 -37.94
C HIS A 607 -6.97 1.05 -37.38
N ARG A 608 -7.34 0.75 -36.13
CA ARG A 608 -7.15 -0.53 -35.42
C ARG A 608 -8.52 -1.20 -35.19
N PRO A 609 -9.05 -1.93 -36.17
CA PRO A 609 -10.43 -2.43 -36.11
C PRO A 609 -10.66 -3.42 -34.97
N THR A 610 -9.65 -4.19 -34.59
CA THR A 610 -9.70 -5.12 -33.45
C THR A 610 -9.77 -4.36 -32.13
N TYR A 611 -8.91 -3.36 -31.93
CA TYR A 611 -8.97 -2.46 -30.77
C TYR A 611 -10.36 -1.84 -30.60
N VAL A 612 -10.93 -1.27 -31.67
CA VAL A 612 -12.25 -0.65 -31.64
C VAL A 612 -13.36 -1.66 -31.36
N ARG A 613 -13.24 -2.89 -31.87
CA ARG A 613 -14.19 -3.99 -31.59
C ARG A 613 -14.15 -4.37 -30.11
N VAL A 614 -12.97 -4.61 -29.55
CA VAL A 614 -12.78 -4.93 -28.12
C VAL A 614 -13.30 -3.78 -27.26
N MET A 615 -12.93 -2.55 -27.59
CA MET A 615 -13.39 -1.35 -26.88
C MET A 615 -14.91 -1.23 -26.89
N ASN A 616 -15.56 -1.35 -28.05
CA ASN A 616 -17.02 -1.27 -28.16
C ASN A 616 -17.73 -2.38 -27.37
N SER A 617 -17.12 -3.57 -27.31
CA SER A 617 -17.64 -4.69 -26.53
C SER A 617 -17.58 -4.45 -25.01
N LEU A 618 -16.71 -3.53 -24.56
CA LEU A 618 -16.50 -3.20 -23.15
C LEU A 618 -17.23 -1.94 -22.69
N VAL A 619 -17.86 -1.18 -23.59
CA VAL A 619 -18.50 0.12 -23.27
C VAL A 619 -19.56 -0.05 -22.18
N GLU A 620 -20.37 -1.10 -22.23
CA GLU A 620 -21.41 -1.32 -21.21
C GLU A 620 -20.81 -1.49 -19.82
N GLN A 621 -19.68 -2.19 -19.68
CA GLN A 621 -18.99 -2.33 -18.39
C GLN A 621 -18.27 -1.05 -17.98
N GLY A 622 -17.66 -0.35 -18.93
CA GLY A 622 -16.87 0.84 -18.70
C GLY A 622 -17.70 2.06 -18.33
N ALA A 623 -18.87 2.21 -18.96
CA ALA A 623 -19.77 3.36 -18.82
C ALA A 623 -20.97 3.09 -17.88
N ASP A 624 -21.04 1.91 -17.24
CA ASP A 624 -22.14 1.56 -16.33
C ASP A 624 -22.28 2.62 -15.21
N PRO A 625 -23.41 3.34 -15.12
CA PRO A 625 -23.64 4.33 -14.08
C PRO A 625 -23.73 3.73 -12.67
N ALA A 626 -23.91 2.40 -12.55
CA ALA A 626 -23.93 1.68 -11.28
C ALA A 626 -22.53 1.50 -10.66
N VAL A 627 -21.45 1.81 -11.39
CA VAL A 627 -20.09 1.83 -10.84
C VAL A 627 -20.08 2.80 -9.64
N PRO A 628 -19.72 2.33 -8.44
CA PRO A 628 -19.83 3.13 -7.23
C PRO A 628 -19.07 4.46 -7.35
N ARG A 629 -19.81 5.56 -7.35
CA ARG A 629 -19.27 6.92 -7.21
C ARG A 629 -18.88 7.14 -5.75
N THR A 630 -17.90 6.40 -5.24
CA THR A 630 -17.46 6.62 -3.86
C THR A 630 -16.76 7.97 -3.78
N ARG A 631 -17.45 8.98 -3.25
CA ARG A 631 -16.80 10.21 -2.80
C ARG A 631 -15.80 9.84 -1.72
N PHE A 632 -14.53 10.06 -1.98
CA PHE A 632 -13.47 9.82 -0.99
C PHE A 632 -13.79 10.57 0.29
N PRO A 633 -13.71 9.91 1.45
CA PRO A 633 -13.53 10.63 2.69
C PRO A 633 -12.30 11.52 2.52
N ARG A 634 -12.39 12.83 2.80
CA ARG A 634 -11.26 13.77 2.61
C ARG A 634 -9.98 13.36 3.35
N TRP A 635 -10.10 12.56 4.40
CA TRP A 635 -8.93 12.03 5.10
C TRP A 635 -8.21 10.95 4.28
N ALA A 636 -8.96 10.17 3.49
CA ALA A 636 -8.42 9.13 2.63
C ALA A 636 -7.65 9.74 1.46
N SER A 637 -8.22 10.72 0.75
CA SER A 637 -7.54 11.45 -0.34
C SER A 637 -6.21 12.07 0.14
N ARG A 638 -6.25 12.72 1.31
CA ARG A 638 -5.06 13.24 1.98
C ARG A 638 -4.06 12.18 2.42
N MET A 639 -4.47 10.93 2.63
CA MET A 639 -3.53 9.86 3.01
C MET A 639 -2.88 9.17 1.80
N ILE A 640 -3.56 9.18 0.65
CA ILE A 640 -3.03 8.63 -0.60
C ILE A 640 -2.15 9.64 -1.36
N GLY A 641 -2.26 10.94 -1.04
CA GLY A 641 -1.47 12.01 -1.65
C GLY A 641 -2.11 12.61 -2.89
N GLU A 642 -3.45 12.54 -2.98
CA GLU A 642 -4.27 13.14 -4.04
C GLU A 642 -4.98 14.43 -3.57
#